data_AF-A0A8T4CC58-F1
#
_entry.id   AF-A0A8T4CC58-F1
#
_cell.length_a   1.000
_cell.length_b   1.000
_cell.length_c   1.000
_cell.angle_alpha   90.00
_cell.angle_beta   90.00
_cell.angle_gamma   90.00
#
_symmetry.space_group_name_H-M   'P 1'
#
loop_
_entity.id
_entity.type
_entity.pdbx_description
1 polymer ?
#
loop_
_entity_poly.entity_id
_entity_poly.type
_entity_poly.pdbx_seq_one_letter_code
_entity_poly.pdbx_strand_id
1 'polypeptide(L)'
;MWAPLAVNLEYVASAIGDLCEVRIVNQEFDRSPIERHIADFRPDLFGVTMSATDHYSGLELCARAKGAGCTTVVGGYHPTAIPCELLAHPEVDIAVRGEAEVTARELVQKGAPEGVFGLSFRRDGGVVHNPPRECVANLDGLRFPARHLRAGDECSMWTRRGERHRDQIHTSRGCWGKCTFCCEPSMSGSRQRFRSAENIMAEVREVYELHHREPTICIWGDPHFMGKPALVDRLCDLLIDADYDMIFTAMLRADTVARHPALVEKMVRAGIVGYCMGIETPHEGDLGTTKKEISNRVQRTAVRNLRRSHAVAGGTFVIGLPGQTREEILMFPEYARNLGMTNAAFAIATPQAGSEFYRDLDRRGLITERDWTLYDQMHLVFRHDRLSARELEELLTGCLGRFYAPDIFLDDMVACQFRDHGGRKMTVKEAFDHFRERVDFIMNAGGDYQPEESLHFGKVFLRSQVQPYTRMRTERMGIHNIIDLEATLTVLGEQKLQATLLHGGEPFAHYVVKTGPDRVHYLDISDRPHDDATLNVELHLEDLKTLAESRGRFAARLLGRMVRKSRLRSLARASLALFSAYLDHKERGRRGGGNGKRLSLPEGFLDHYAAADGWDPDKYVEIVNGAKAAGGGIGGGDGGNGDDVDGGRGNGQNGGG
;
A
#
# COMPACT_ATOMS: atom_id res chain seq x y z
N MET A 1 4.51 -2.51 0.83
CA MET A 1 3.38 -3.42 0.55
C MET A 1 3.56 -4.69 1.37
N TRP A 2 2.49 -5.32 1.87
CA TRP A 2 2.60 -6.59 2.61
C TRP A 2 2.68 -7.73 1.58
N ALA A 3 3.80 -8.45 1.51
CA ALA A 3 3.91 -9.67 0.70
C ALA A 3 2.80 -10.65 1.13
N PRO A 4 1.83 -10.99 0.28
CA PRO A 4 0.68 -11.78 0.70
C PRO A 4 1.12 -13.19 1.12
N LEU A 5 0.58 -13.70 2.23
CA LEU A 5 0.76 -15.11 2.56
C LEU A 5 -0.05 -15.95 1.58
N ALA A 6 0.45 -17.14 1.22
CA ALA A 6 -0.21 -18.04 0.29
C ALA A 6 -1.41 -18.80 0.89
N VAL A 7 -2.26 -18.11 1.68
CA VAL A 7 -3.40 -18.71 2.42
C VAL A 7 -4.37 -19.45 1.50
N ASN A 8 -4.52 -18.99 0.25
CA ASN A 8 -5.36 -19.69 -0.73
C ASN A 8 -4.79 -21.07 -1.10
N LEU A 9 -3.46 -21.22 -1.23
CA LEU A 9 -2.83 -22.53 -1.43
C LEU A 9 -2.95 -23.41 -0.18
N GLU A 10 -2.88 -22.82 1.01
CA GLU A 10 -3.10 -23.53 2.27
C GLU A 10 -4.52 -24.09 2.40
N TYR A 11 -5.54 -23.37 1.92
CA TYR A 11 -6.91 -23.89 1.81
C TYR A 11 -6.99 -25.08 0.85
N VAL A 12 -6.34 -25.00 -0.31
CA VAL A 12 -6.29 -26.11 -1.28
C VAL A 12 -5.56 -27.31 -0.68
N ALA A 13 -4.40 -27.09 -0.04
CA ALA A 13 -3.64 -28.14 0.63
C ALA A 13 -4.45 -28.84 1.73
N SER A 14 -5.18 -28.07 2.55
CA SER A 14 -6.07 -28.63 3.57
C SER A 14 -7.21 -29.47 2.97
N ALA A 15 -7.72 -29.07 1.80
CA ALA A 15 -8.78 -29.78 1.09
C ALA A 15 -8.34 -31.10 0.45
N ILE A 16 -7.03 -31.32 0.22
CA ILE A 16 -6.50 -32.53 -0.44
C ILE A 16 -5.52 -33.34 0.42
N GLY A 17 -5.04 -32.79 1.55
CA GLY A 17 -3.97 -33.41 2.37
C GLY A 17 -4.32 -34.73 3.04
N ASP A 18 -5.61 -35.12 3.08
CA ASP A 18 -6.04 -36.46 3.48
C ASP A 18 -6.05 -37.48 2.33
N LEU A 19 -5.78 -37.03 1.10
CA LEU A 19 -5.77 -37.85 -0.11
C LEU A 19 -4.36 -38.03 -0.69
N CYS A 20 -3.48 -37.05 -0.49
CA CYS A 20 -2.11 -37.06 -0.99
C CYS A 20 -1.16 -36.29 -0.06
N GLU A 21 0.14 -36.51 -0.25
CA GLU A 21 1.17 -35.65 0.36
C GLU A 21 1.20 -34.29 -0.35
N VAL A 22 1.31 -33.21 0.42
CA VAL A 22 1.29 -31.84 -0.12
C VAL A 22 2.48 -31.06 0.43
N ARG A 23 3.16 -30.32 -0.45
CA ARG A 23 4.20 -29.36 -0.10
C ARG A 23 3.84 -28.00 -0.67
N ILE A 24 3.90 -26.95 0.15
CA ILE A 24 3.78 -25.56 -0.29
C ILE A 24 5.18 -24.98 -0.38
N VAL A 25 5.47 -24.26 -1.47
CA VAL A 25 6.71 -23.52 -1.65
C VAL A 25 6.35 -22.09 -1.99
N ASN A 26 6.78 -21.15 -1.16
CA ASN A 26 6.57 -19.73 -1.37
C ASN A 26 7.88 -19.08 -1.82
N GLN A 27 8.05 -18.90 -3.13
CA GLN A 27 9.28 -18.37 -3.74
C GLN A 27 9.60 -16.91 -3.36
N GLU A 28 8.67 -16.17 -2.75
CA GLU A 28 8.95 -14.84 -2.18
C GLU A 28 9.87 -14.94 -0.95
N PHE A 29 9.76 -16.03 -0.17
CA PHE A 29 10.52 -16.26 1.07
C PHE A 29 11.60 -17.32 0.87
N ASP A 30 11.27 -18.44 0.22
CA ASP A 30 12.23 -19.48 -0.12
C ASP A 30 12.86 -19.21 -1.49
N ARG A 31 14.09 -18.67 -1.47
CA ARG A 31 14.87 -18.36 -2.68
C ARG A 31 15.62 -19.58 -3.25
N SER A 32 15.37 -20.78 -2.73
CA SER A 32 15.95 -22.00 -3.28
C SER A 32 15.41 -22.26 -4.69
N PRO A 33 16.24 -22.77 -5.62
CA PRO A 33 15.76 -23.15 -6.95
C PRO A 33 14.61 -24.14 -6.85
N ILE A 34 13.53 -23.90 -7.59
CA ILE A 34 12.33 -24.75 -7.55
C ILE A 34 12.63 -26.21 -7.92
N GLU A 35 13.61 -26.44 -8.78
CA GLU A 35 14.07 -27.76 -9.21
C GLU A 35 14.53 -28.62 -8.03
N ARG A 36 15.10 -27.99 -7.00
CA ARG A 36 15.47 -28.70 -5.78
C ARG A 36 14.24 -29.27 -5.09
N HIS A 37 13.19 -28.46 -4.94
CA HIS A 37 11.94 -28.93 -4.35
C HIS A 37 11.28 -30.02 -5.18
N ILE A 38 11.32 -29.89 -6.52
CA ILE A 38 10.80 -30.90 -7.44
C ILE A 38 11.59 -32.22 -7.34
N ALA A 39 12.93 -32.16 -7.31
CA ALA A 39 13.78 -33.33 -7.20
C ALA A 39 13.62 -34.03 -5.84
N ASP A 40 13.53 -33.27 -4.76
CA ASP A 40 13.40 -33.79 -3.39
C ASP A 40 12.00 -34.37 -3.13
N PHE A 41 10.95 -33.71 -3.62
CA PHE A 41 9.55 -34.11 -3.37
C PHE A 41 9.03 -35.12 -4.40
N ARG A 42 9.48 -35.02 -5.65
CA ARG A 42 9.01 -35.79 -6.82
C ARG A 42 7.48 -35.74 -7.00
N PRO A 43 6.88 -34.54 -7.20
CA PRO A 43 5.43 -34.40 -7.30
C PRO A 43 4.87 -34.99 -8.60
N ASP A 44 3.70 -35.63 -8.51
CA ASP A 44 2.89 -35.98 -9.69
C ASP A 44 2.17 -34.76 -10.30
N LEU A 45 1.71 -33.86 -9.40
CA LEU A 45 1.01 -32.62 -9.73
C LEU A 45 1.79 -31.41 -9.21
N PHE A 46 2.03 -30.42 -10.07
CA PHE A 46 2.67 -29.17 -9.72
C PHE A 46 1.69 -28.00 -9.92
N GLY A 47 1.23 -27.42 -8.80
CA GLY A 47 0.24 -26.34 -8.78
C GLY A 47 0.86 -24.96 -8.63
N VAL A 48 0.46 -24.00 -9.45
CA VAL A 48 0.86 -22.58 -9.37
C VAL A 48 -0.38 -21.70 -9.21
N THR A 49 -0.43 -20.92 -8.14
CA THR A 49 -1.37 -19.79 -8.05
C THR A 49 -0.73 -18.57 -8.70
N MET A 50 -1.48 -17.80 -9.50
CA MET A 50 -0.94 -16.62 -10.16
C MET A 50 -1.95 -15.46 -10.23
N SER A 51 -1.43 -14.26 -10.01
CA SER A 51 -2.04 -13.00 -10.45
C SER A 51 -1.55 -12.63 -11.85
N ALA A 52 -1.98 -11.48 -12.38
CA ALA A 52 -1.56 -11.04 -13.71
C ALA A 52 -0.04 -10.84 -13.80
N THR A 53 0.56 -10.22 -12.77
CA THR A 53 2.00 -9.92 -12.73
C THR A 53 2.87 -11.17 -12.58
N ASP A 54 2.28 -12.28 -12.13
CA ASP A 54 2.97 -13.57 -11.99
C ASP A 54 2.92 -14.43 -13.26
N HIS A 55 2.42 -13.88 -14.38
CA HIS A 55 2.16 -14.66 -15.58
C HIS A 55 3.41 -15.39 -16.10
N TYR A 56 4.50 -14.66 -16.37
CA TYR A 56 5.71 -15.30 -16.93
C TYR A 56 6.49 -16.10 -15.89
N SER A 57 6.58 -15.63 -14.64
CA SER A 57 7.24 -16.39 -13.57
C SER A 57 6.50 -17.71 -13.31
N GLY A 58 5.16 -17.69 -13.31
CA GLY A 58 4.34 -18.89 -13.19
C GLY A 58 4.52 -19.86 -14.36
N LEU A 59 4.55 -19.37 -15.60
CA LEU A 59 4.87 -20.19 -16.78
C LEU A 59 6.26 -20.81 -16.69
N GLU A 60 7.26 -20.07 -16.24
CA GLU A 60 8.62 -20.59 -16.04
C GLU A 60 8.64 -21.73 -15.02
N LEU A 61 7.94 -21.58 -13.88
CA LEU A 61 7.78 -22.64 -12.90
C LEU A 61 7.09 -23.88 -13.50
N CYS A 62 6.02 -23.68 -14.28
CA CYS A 62 5.36 -24.75 -15.00
C CYS A 62 6.30 -25.44 -15.99
N ALA A 63 7.11 -24.72 -16.75
CA ALA A 63 8.06 -25.29 -17.71
C ALA A 63 9.11 -26.17 -17.02
N ARG A 64 9.65 -25.71 -15.89
CA ARG A 64 10.61 -26.49 -15.07
C ARG A 64 9.98 -27.77 -14.53
N ALA A 65 8.77 -27.68 -13.98
CA ALA A 65 8.03 -28.84 -13.48
C ALA A 65 7.66 -29.83 -14.59
N LYS A 66 7.20 -29.32 -15.73
CA LYS A 66 6.87 -30.09 -16.93
C LYS A 66 8.09 -30.86 -17.45
N GLY A 67 9.26 -30.21 -17.50
CA GLY A 67 10.53 -30.83 -17.90
C GLY A 67 10.97 -31.94 -16.95
N ALA A 68 10.57 -31.87 -15.67
CA ALA A 68 10.78 -32.93 -14.69
C ALA A 68 9.69 -34.03 -14.71
N GLY A 69 8.74 -33.96 -15.63
CA GLY A 69 7.67 -34.97 -15.80
C GLY A 69 6.41 -34.74 -14.96
N CYS A 70 6.26 -33.58 -14.32
CA CYS A 70 5.07 -33.25 -13.54
C CYS A 70 3.90 -32.86 -14.46
N THR A 71 2.66 -33.17 -14.04
CA THR A 71 1.47 -32.54 -14.62
C THR A 71 1.26 -31.17 -14.00
N THR A 72 1.14 -30.13 -14.82
CA THR A 72 1.09 -28.73 -14.33
C THR A 72 -0.33 -28.21 -14.22
N VAL A 73 -0.61 -27.53 -13.12
CA VAL A 73 -1.93 -26.95 -12.82
C VAL A 73 -1.76 -25.48 -12.47
N VAL A 74 -2.52 -24.61 -13.11
CA VAL A 74 -2.54 -23.17 -12.79
C VAL A 74 -3.89 -22.78 -12.18
N GLY A 75 -3.91 -21.85 -11.23
CA GLY A 75 -5.12 -21.36 -10.58
C GLY A 75 -5.00 -19.93 -10.08
N GLY A 76 -6.11 -19.34 -9.64
CA GLY A 76 -6.18 -17.96 -9.13
C GLY A 76 -7.02 -17.04 -10.02
N TYR A 77 -6.91 -15.73 -9.77
CA TYR A 77 -7.66 -14.71 -10.52
C TYR A 77 -7.28 -14.70 -12.00
N HIS A 78 -5.98 -14.74 -12.30
CA HIS A 78 -5.49 -14.66 -13.67
C HIS A 78 -5.89 -15.88 -14.52
N PRO A 79 -5.70 -17.14 -14.05
CA PRO A 79 -6.11 -18.30 -14.82
C PRO A 79 -7.61 -18.48 -14.94
N THR A 80 -8.38 -17.89 -14.01
CA THR A 80 -9.84 -17.84 -14.16
C THR A 80 -10.25 -16.91 -15.29
N ALA A 81 -9.55 -15.78 -15.47
CA ALA A 81 -9.87 -14.78 -16.47
C ALA A 81 -9.38 -15.16 -17.89
N ILE A 82 -8.21 -15.78 -18.01
CA ILE A 82 -7.58 -16.09 -19.32
C ILE A 82 -7.17 -17.57 -19.49
N PRO A 83 -8.04 -18.56 -19.16
CA PRO A 83 -7.65 -19.97 -19.16
C PRO A 83 -7.16 -20.47 -20.53
N CYS A 84 -7.74 -19.98 -21.62
CA CYS A 84 -7.36 -20.40 -22.97
C CYS A 84 -5.98 -19.89 -23.38
N GLU A 85 -5.62 -18.68 -22.97
CA GLU A 85 -4.32 -18.09 -23.26
C GLU A 85 -3.22 -18.86 -22.53
N LEU A 86 -3.40 -19.13 -21.23
CA LEU A 86 -2.47 -19.95 -20.47
C LEU A 86 -2.35 -21.38 -21.02
N LEU A 87 -3.45 -22.02 -21.41
CA LEU A 87 -3.42 -23.37 -21.98
C LEU A 87 -2.86 -23.44 -23.42
N ALA A 88 -2.65 -22.30 -24.08
CA ALA A 88 -1.90 -22.25 -25.33
C ALA A 88 -0.40 -22.49 -25.10
N HIS A 89 0.09 -22.26 -23.88
CA HIS A 89 1.47 -22.58 -23.49
C HIS A 89 1.63 -24.07 -23.23
N PRO A 90 2.57 -24.76 -23.89
CA PRO A 90 2.69 -26.22 -23.82
C PRO A 90 3.07 -26.75 -22.42
N GLU A 91 3.66 -25.90 -21.60
CA GLU A 91 4.03 -26.15 -20.21
C GLU A 91 2.84 -26.14 -19.24
N VAL A 92 1.64 -25.70 -19.65
CA VAL A 92 0.42 -25.71 -18.82
C VAL A 92 -0.53 -26.83 -19.27
N ASP A 93 -0.89 -27.75 -18.37
CA ASP A 93 -1.81 -28.85 -18.69
C ASP A 93 -3.25 -28.57 -18.30
N ILE A 94 -3.45 -27.96 -17.12
CA ILE A 94 -4.76 -27.77 -16.51
C ILE A 94 -4.85 -26.36 -15.93
N ALA A 95 -5.97 -25.68 -16.17
CA ALA A 95 -6.34 -24.42 -15.51
C ALA A 95 -7.58 -24.61 -14.63
N VAL A 96 -7.47 -24.28 -13.35
CA VAL A 96 -8.56 -24.23 -12.38
C VAL A 96 -9.22 -22.86 -12.45
N ARG A 97 -10.53 -22.81 -12.75
CA ARG A 97 -11.31 -21.56 -12.79
C ARG A 97 -12.19 -21.45 -11.55
N GLY A 98 -12.19 -20.28 -10.93
CA GLY A 98 -12.95 -20.00 -9.71
C GLY A 98 -12.28 -20.59 -8.45
N GLU A 99 -13.09 -21.13 -7.55
CA GLU A 99 -12.62 -21.66 -6.26
C GLU A 99 -12.00 -23.07 -6.42
N ALA A 100 -10.82 -23.26 -5.84
CA ALA A 100 -9.97 -24.41 -6.12
C ALA A 100 -10.18 -25.59 -5.16
N GLU A 101 -10.70 -25.40 -3.95
CA GLU A 101 -10.65 -26.42 -2.89
C GLU A 101 -11.41 -27.70 -3.28
N VAL A 102 -12.65 -27.56 -3.72
CA VAL A 102 -13.49 -28.70 -4.14
C VAL A 102 -13.02 -29.25 -5.49
N THR A 103 -12.60 -28.35 -6.40
CA THR A 103 -12.11 -28.71 -7.74
C THR A 103 -10.83 -29.53 -7.67
N ALA A 104 -9.86 -29.10 -6.88
CA ALA A 104 -8.58 -29.78 -6.68
C ALA A 104 -8.78 -31.12 -5.98
N ARG A 105 -9.66 -31.19 -4.96
CA ARG A 105 -10.01 -32.47 -4.32
C ARG A 105 -10.57 -33.47 -5.32
N GLU A 106 -11.53 -33.06 -6.15
CA GLU A 106 -12.12 -33.95 -7.16
C GLU A 106 -11.11 -34.37 -8.23
N LEU A 107 -10.22 -33.47 -8.66
CA LEU A 107 -9.13 -33.78 -9.58
C LEU A 107 -8.18 -34.85 -9.01
N VAL A 108 -7.74 -34.68 -7.76
CA VAL A 108 -6.86 -35.65 -7.08
C VAL A 108 -7.56 -37.01 -6.91
N GLN A 109 -8.84 -37.03 -6.55
CA GLN A 109 -9.61 -38.28 -6.38
C GLN A 109 -9.79 -39.04 -7.69
N LYS A 110 -10.03 -38.33 -8.81
CA LYS A 110 -10.25 -38.96 -10.12
C LYS A 110 -8.94 -39.30 -10.83
N GLY A 111 -7.87 -38.56 -10.57
CA GLY A 111 -6.59 -38.68 -11.28
C GLY A 111 -6.63 -38.22 -12.74
N ALA A 112 -7.72 -37.61 -13.19
CA ALA A 112 -7.91 -37.12 -14.56
C ALA A 112 -8.80 -35.87 -14.58
N PRO A 113 -8.58 -34.92 -15.51
CA PRO A 113 -9.33 -33.67 -15.55
C PRO A 113 -10.75 -33.83 -16.11
N GLU A 114 -11.05 -34.86 -16.89
CA GLU A 114 -12.36 -35.04 -17.55
C GLU A 114 -13.53 -35.06 -16.56
N GLY A 115 -14.54 -34.23 -16.82
CA GLY A 115 -15.76 -34.18 -16.02
C GLY A 115 -15.58 -33.59 -14.61
N VAL A 116 -14.40 -33.03 -14.29
CA VAL A 116 -14.19 -32.26 -13.05
C VAL A 116 -14.63 -30.81 -13.26
N PHE A 117 -15.66 -30.38 -12.55
CA PHE A 117 -16.24 -29.05 -12.75
C PHE A 117 -15.24 -27.97 -12.35
N GLY A 118 -15.21 -26.87 -13.10
CA GLY A 118 -14.29 -25.74 -12.92
C GLY A 118 -12.98 -25.86 -13.73
N LEU A 119 -12.62 -27.03 -14.26
CA LEU A 119 -11.38 -27.20 -15.01
C LEU A 119 -11.49 -26.81 -16.49
N SER A 120 -10.39 -26.27 -17.00
CA SER A 120 -10.04 -26.28 -18.44
C SER A 120 -8.74 -27.05 -18.61
N PHE A 121 -8.59 -27.81 -19.69
CA PHE A 121 -7.39 -28.61 -19.90
C PHE A 121 -7.14 -28.84 -21.39
N ARG A 122 -5.91 -29.24 -21.73
CA ARG A 122 -5.53 -29.54 -23.11
C ARG A 122 -5.87 -30.98 -23.48
N ARG A 123 -6.46 -31.17 -24.66
CA ARG A 123 -6.73 -32.49 -25.24
C ARG A 123 -6.69 -32.42 -26.77
N ASP A 124 -6.03 -33.38 -27.40
CA ASP A 124 -5.99 -33.53 -28.87
C ASP A 124 -5.59 -32.24 -29.63
N GLY A 125 -4.69 -31.44 -29.05
CA GLY A 125 -4.23 -30.16 -29.63
C GLY A 125 -5.16 -28.96 -29.42
N GLY A 126 -6.29 -29.14 -28.71
CA GLY A 126 -7.23 -28.07 -28.36
C GLY A 126 -7.44 -27.91 -26.85
N VAL A 127 -8.20 -26.87 -26.48
CA VAL A 127 -8.62 -26.62 -25.10
C VAL A 127 -10.04 -27.16 -24.88
N VAL A 128 -10.21 -27.98 -23.86
CA VAL A 128 -11.50 -28.49 -23.40
C VAL A 128 -11.89 -27.78 -22.12
N HIS A 129 -13.14 -27.31 -22.06
CA HIS A 129 -13.73 -26.71 -20.88
C HIS A 129 -14.76 -27.66 -20.28
N ASN A 130 -14.53 -28.12 -19.05
CA ASN A 130 -15.60 -28.74 -18.27
C ASN A 130 -16.63 -27.68 -17.85
N PRO A 131 -17.84 -28.09 -17.42
CA PRO A 131 -18.81 -27.17 -16.84
C PRO A 131 -18.21 -26.32 -15.70
N PRO A 132 -18.67 -25.07 -15.51
CA PRO A 132 -18.23 -24.24 -14.39
C PRO A 132 -18.64 -24.88 -13.05
N ARG A 133 -17.85 -24.64 -12.00
CA ARG A 133 -18.21 -25.04 -10.63
C ARG A 133 -18.93 -23.90 -9.92
N GLU A 134 -19.99 -24.22 -9.20
CA GLU A 134 -20.63 -23.26 -8.31
C GLU A 134 -19.73 -22.92 -7.12
N CYS A 135 -19.74 -21.64 -6.75
CA CYS A 135 -19.11 -21.15 -5.53
C CYS A 135 -19.58 -21.92 -4.28
N VAL A 136 -18.66 -22.25 -3.37
CA VAL A 136 -18.97 -22.98 -2.12
C VAL A 136 -19.98 -22.19 -1.29
N ALA A 137 -21.17 -22.75 -1.07
CA ALA A 137 -22.25 -22.05 -0.38
C ALA A 137 -22.00 -21.91 1.13
N ASN A 138 -21.60 -23.00 1.79
CA ASN A 138 -21.30 -23.03 3.23
C ASN A 138 -19.79 -22.95 3.47
N LEU A 139 -19.30 -21.76 3.81
CA LEU A 139 -17.88 -21.54 4.06
C LEU A 139 -17.41 -22.17 5.38
N ASP A 140 -18.29 -22.39 6.37
CA ASP A 140 -17.93 -23.04 7.64
C ASP A 140 -17.56 -24.51 7.44
N GLY A 141 -17.98 -25.12 6.32
CA GLY A 141 -17.63 -26.49 5.95
C GLY A 141 -16.23 -26.64 5.35
N LEU A 142 -15.55 -25.53 5.06
CA LEU A 142 -14.16 -25.57 4.58
C LEU A 142 -13.22 -25.83 5.77
N ARG A 143 -12.24 -26.70 5.54
CA ARG A 143 -11.16 -26.93 6.51
C ARG A 143 -10.30 -25.66 6.62
N PHE A 144 -9.74 -25.43 7.81
CA PHE A 144 -8.82 -24.31 8.02
C PHE A 144 -7.55 -24.48 7.17
N PRO A 145 -6.91 -23.37 6.78
CA PRO A 145 -5.67 -23.37 6.00
C PRO A 145 -4.60 -24.26 6.64
N ALA A 146 -3.89 -25.05 5.82
CA ALA A 146 -2.78 -25.90 6.26
C ALA A 146 -1.51 -25.10 6.62
N ARG A 147 -1.59 -24.21 7.62
CA ARG A 147 -0.50 -23.30 8.03
C ARG A 147 0.76 -24.01 8.50
N HIS A 148 0.62 -25.26 8.95
CA HIS A 148 1.75 -26.10 9.35
C HIS A 148 2.69 -26.47 8.18
N LEU A 149 2.30 -26.18 6.93
CA LEU A 149 3.12 -26.39 5.73
C LEU A 149 3.97 -25.17 5.34
N ARG A 150 3.89 -24.04 6.07
CA ARG A 150 4.68 -22.83 5.79
C ARG A 150 6.15 -23.02 6.18
N ALA A 151 7.04 -22.32 5.49
CA ALA A 151 8.41 -22.13 5.96
C ALA A 151 8.43 -21.15 7.16
N GLY A 152 9.44 -21.30 8.04
CA GLY A 152 9.46 -20.63 9.34
C GLY A 152 9.62 -19.11 9.31
N ASP A 153 10.22 -18.54 8.28
CA ASP A 153 10.47 -17.09 8.14
C ASP A 153 9.27 -16.32 7.56
N GLU A 154 8.36 -17.00 6.84
CA GLU A 154 7.15 -16.42 6.23
C GLU A 154 6.25 -15.68 7.24
N CYS A 155 6.28 -16.14 8.49
CA CYS A 155 5.37 -15.70 9.54
C CYS A 155 5.94 -14.59 10.43
N SER A 156 7.14 -14.05 10.15
CA SER A 156 7.76 -12.98 10.97
C SER A 156 7.72 -11.63 10.27
N MET A 157 7.49 -10.55 11.04
CA MET A 157 7.59 -9.17 10.56
C MET A 157 8.12 -8.26 11.65
N TRP A 158 9.07 -7.41 11.28
CA TRP A 158 9.48 -6.30 12.14
C TRP A 158 8.52 -5.13 12.01
N THR A 159 7.99 -4.71 13.15
CA THR A 159 7.19 -3.49 13.29
C THR A 159 7.86 -2.59 14.33
N ARG A 160 7.47 -1.31 14.42
CA ARG A 160 7.89 -0.44 15.54
C ARG A 160 7.61 -0.98 16.93
N ARG A 161 6.67 -1.92 17.04
CA ARG A 161 6.33 -2.58 18.30
C ARG A 161 7.21 -3.80 18.58
N GLY A 162 8.28 -3.98 17.82
CA GLY A 162 9.13 -5.16 17.82
C GLY A 162 8.76 -6.16 16.74
N GLU A 163 9.42 -7.31 16.81
CA GLU A 163 9.08 -8.49 16.03
C GLU A 163 7.65 -8.92 16.39
N ARG A 164 6.84 -9.10 15.36
CA ARG A 164 5.49 -9.65 15.46
C ARG A 164 5.35 -10.79 14.47
N HIS A 165 4.53 -11.76 14.85
CA HIS A 165 4.06 -12.73 13.88
C HIS A 165 3.06 -12.08 12.93
N ARG A 166 2.98 -12.59 11.69
CA ARG A 166 2.00 -12.15 10.70
C ARG A 166 1.15 -13.30 10.21
N ASP A 167 -0.15 -13.06 10.04
CA ASP A 167 -1.06 -14.04 9.43
C ASP A 167 -2.18 -13.35 8.63
N GLN A 168 -3.00 -14.16 7.97
CA GLN A 168 -4.18 -13.70 7.23
C GLN A 168 -5.33 -14.69 7.41
N ILE A 169 -6.54 -14.15 7.58
CA ILE A 169 -7.78 -14.91 7.72
C ILE A 169 -8.84 -14.32 6.79
N HIS A 170 -9.60 -15.17 6.11
CA HIS A 170 -10.76 -14.75 5.31
C HIS A 170 -12.05 -14.99 6.10
N THR A 171 -12.82 -13.93 6.36
CA THR A 171 -14.13 -14.05 7.03
C THR A 171 -15.28 -14.33 6.07
N SER A 172 -15.05 -14.06 4.80
CA SER A 172 -15.99 -14.14 3.70
C SER A 172 -15.24 -14.41 2.38
N ARG A 173 -16.01 -14.77 1.35
CA ARG A 173 -15.53 -14.85 -0.04
C ARG A 173 -16.43 -14.03 -0.94
N GLY A 174 -15.80 -13.28 -1.84
CA GLY A 174 -16.48 -12.41 -2.79
C GLY A 174 -16.76 -11.00 -2.27
N CYS A 175 -17.30 -10.15 -3.13
CA CYS A 175 -17.81 -8.83 -2.77
C CYS A 175 -19.12 -8.58 -3.50
N TRP A 176 -20.09 -7.94 -2.86
CA TRP A 176 -21.35 -7.56 -3.51
C TRP A 176 -21.22 -6.35 -4.45
N GLY A 177 -20.05 -5.69 -4.46
CA GLY A 177 -19.76 -4.56 -5.33
C GLY A 177 -19.82 -4.93 -6.82
N LYS A 178 -20.09 -3.92 -7.66
CA LYS A 178 -20.18 -4.04 -9.12
C LYS A 178 -19.17 -3.13 -9.83
N CYS A 179 -18.04 -2.84 -9.16
CA CYS A 179 -17.05 -1.89 -9.65
C CYS A 179 -16.52 -2.33 -11.02
N THR A 180 -16.54 -1.43 -12.02
CA THR A 180 -16.25 -1.78 -13.42
C THR A 180 -14.81 -2.23 -13.67
N PHE A 181 -13.86 -1.67 -12.93
CA PHE A 181 -12.42 -1.96 -13.02
C PHE A 181 -11.96 -3.16 -12.17
N CYS A 182 -12.82 -3.65 -11.27
CA CYS A 182 -12.44 -4.71 -10.33
C CYS A 182 -12.59 -6.10 -10.96
N CYS A 183 -11.70 -7.02 -10.62
CA CYS A 183 -11.81 -8.44 -11.00
C CYS A 183 -12.73 -9.26 -10.09
N GLU A 184 -13.06 -8.76 -8.89
CA GLU A 184 -13.91 -9.48 -7.94
C GLU A 184 -15.30 -9.86 -8.52
N PRO A 185 -16.02 -8.97 -9.24
CA PRO A 185 -17.29 -9.34 -9.87
C PRO A 185 -17.19 -10.52 -10.86
N SER A 186 -16.07 -10.68 -11.57
CA SER A 186 -15.90 -11.79 -12.52
C SER A 186 -15.64 -13.12 -11.83
N MET A 187 -15.06 -13.10 -10.62
CA MET A 187 -14.83 -14.29 -9.79
C MET A 187 -16.06 -14.72 -9.00
N SER A 188 -16.67 -13.79 -8.25
CA SER A 188 -17.73 -14.11 -7.30
C SER A 188 -19.15 -13.85 -7.82
N GLY A 189 -19.29 -13.30 -9.02
CA GLY A 189 -20.59 -12.91 -9.58
C GLY A 189 -21.28 -11.82 -8.77
N SER A 190 -20.50 -10.92 -8.15
CA SER A 190 -20.96 -9.90 -7.21
C SER A 190 -21.76 -10.46 -6.03
N ARG A 191 -21.31 -11.59 -5.46
CA ARG A 191 -21.91 -12.20 -4.28
C ARG A 191 -20.87 -12.36 -3.18
N GLN A 192 -21.24 -11.95 -1.98
CA GLN A 192 -20.42 -12.17 -0.80
C GLN A 192 -21.04 -13.25 0.09
N ARG A 193 -20.26 -14.26 0.44
CA ARG A 193 -20.63 -15.39 1.31
C ARG A 193 -19.80 -15.32 2.57
N PHE A 194 -20.38 -15.62 3.72
CA PHE A 194 -19.74 -15.39 5.02
C PHE A 194 -19.63 -16.67 5.82
N ARG A 195 -18.57 -16.77 6.62
CA ARG A 195 -18.45 -17.75 7.70
C ARG A 195 -19.26 -17.30 8.93
N SER A 196 -19.49 -18.17 9.89
CA SER A 196 -19.97 -17.75 11.21
C SER A 196 -18.86 -17.07 12.01
N ALA A 197 -19.22 -16.17 12.94
CA ALA A 197 -18.26 -15.51 13.82
C ALA A 197 -17.52 -16.53 14.70
N GLU A 198 -18.21 -17.58 15.14
CA GLU A 198 -17.66 -18.69 15.91
C GLU A 198 -16.64 -19.50 15.10
N ASN A 199 -16.92 -19.79 13.83
CA ASN A 199 -15.96 -20.47 12.94
C ASN A 199 -14.72 -19.61 12.67
N ILE A 200 -14.89 -18.30 12.47
CA ILE A 200 -13.76 -17.36 12.33
C ILE A 200 -12.93 -17.32 13.62
N MET A 201 -13.58 -17.23 14.78
CA MET A 201 -12.89 -17.19 16.08
C MET A 201 -12.11 -18.47 16.37
N ALA A 202 -12.59 -19.63 15.92
CA ALA A 202 -11.85 -20.88 16.02
C ALA A 202 -10.53 -20.85 15.23
N GLU A 203 -10.52 -20.25 14.03
CA GLU A 203 -9.28 -20.06 13.27
C GLU A 203 -8.38 -18.98 13.88
N VAL A 204 -8.94 -17.89 14.42
CA VAL A 204 -8.16 -16.90 15.19
C VAL A 204 -7.43 -17.56 16.35
N ARG A 205 -8.09 -18.49 17.07
CA ARG A 205 -7.45 -19.27 18.13
C ARG A 205 -6.33 -20.16 17.57
N GLU A 206 -6.54 -20.84 16.45
CA GLU A 206 -5.49 -21.66 15.82
C GLU A 206 -4.26 -20.83 15.47
N VAL A 207 -4.45 -19.66 14.86
CA VAL A 207 -3.36 -18.71 14.55
C VAL A 207 -2.64 -18.25 15.81
N TYR A 208 -3.39 -17.90 16.86
CA TYR A 208 -2.81 -17.46 18.12
C TYR A 208 -1.94 -18.54 18.78
N GLU A 209 -2.38 -19.80 18.77
CA GLU A 209 -1.60 -20.92 19.32
C GLU A 209 -0.42 -21.32 18.43
N LEU A 210 -0.59 -21.26 17.09
CA LEU A 210 0.49 -21.50 16.12
C LEU A 210 1.67 -20.55 16.34
N HIS A 211 1.37 -19.27 16.61
CA HIS A 211 2.36 -18.24 16.90
C HIS A 211 2.71 -18.17 18.40
N HIS A 212 2.53 -19.26 19.12
CA HIS A 212 2.94 -19.41 20.52
C HIS A 212 2.42 -18.31 21.45
N ARG A 213 1.24 -17.75 21.14
CA ARG A 213 0.60 -16.68 21.91
C ARG A 213 1.39 -15.37 21.93
N GLU A 214 2.32 -15.21 21.00
CA GLU A 214 3.15 -14.02 20.86
C GLU A 214 2.43 -12.92 20.06
N PRO A 215 2.90 -11.66 20.17
CA PRO A 215 2.22 -10.53 19.54
C PRO A 215 2.09 -10.72 18.03
N THR A 216 0.86 -10.75 17.53
CA THR A 216 0.55 -11.08 16.13
C THR A 216 -0.17 -9.94 15.43
N ILE A 217 0.09 -9.74 14.14
CA ILE A 217 -0.70 -8.89 13.25
C ILE A 217 -1.37 -9.75 12.18
N CYS A 218 -2.70 -9.69 12.12
CA CYS A 218 -3.48 -10.49 11.19
C CYS A 218 -4.25 -9.62 10.19
N ILE A 219 -4.22 -9.98 8.91
CA ILE A 219 -4.99 -9.30 7.87
C ILE A 219 -6.32 -10.03 7.69
N TRP A 220 -7.42 -9.30 7.75
CA TRP A 220 -8.69 -9.78 7.20
C TRP A 220 -8.62 -9.71 5.68
N GLY A 221 -8.41 -10.86 5.03
CA GLY A 221 -8.18 -10.98 3.58
C GLY A 221 -9.42 -10.74 2.71
N ASP A 222 -10.49 -10.24 3.30
CA ASP A 222 -11.76 -9.96 2.65
C ASP A 222 -11.68 -8.71 1.75
N PRO A 223 -12.21 -8.75 0.51
CA PRO A 223 -12.35 -7.53 -0.30
C PRO A 223 -13.31 -6.51 0.35
N HIS A 224 -14.20 -6.96 1.25
CA HIS A 224 -15.05 -6.10 2.05
C HIS A 224 -15.42 -6.75 3.40
N PHE A 225 -14.60 -6.55 4.43
CA PHE A 225 -14.79 -7.20 5.75
C PHE A 225 -16.15 -6.87 6.41
N MET A 226 -16.62 -5.62 6.32
CA MET A 226 -17.92 -5.22 6.89
C MET A 226 -19.14 -5.61 6.05
N GLY A 227 -19.02 -6.56 5.12
CA GLY A 227 -20.13 -6.97 4.25
C GLY A 227 -21.37 -7.49 5.02
N LYS A 228 -21.19 -7.97 6.25
CA LYS A 228 -22.28 -8.38 7.16
C LYS A 228 -22.05 -7.78 8.55
N PRO A 229 -22.52 -6.55 8.82
CA PRO A 229 -22.22 -5.83 10.07
C PRO A 229 -22.57 -6.60 11.35
N ALA A 230 -23.69 -7.35 11.36
CA ALA A 230 -24.09 -8.16 12.51
C ALA A 230 -23.12 -9.30 12.83
N LEU A 231 -22.47 -9.88 11.80
CA LEU A 231 -21.41 -10.88 12.00
C LEU A 231 -20.17 -10.22 12.60
N VAL A 232 -19.76 -9.07 12.06
CA VAL A 232 -18.59 -8.34 12.56
C VAL A 232 -18.80 -7.89 14.01
N ASP A 233 -20.00 -7.44 14.35
CA ASP A 233 -20.38 -7.09 15.71
C ASP A 233 -20.19 -8.26 16.69
N ARG A 234 -20.70 -9.44 16.32
CA ARG A 234 -20.53 -10.68 17.08
C ARG A 234 -19.06 -11.11 17.18
N LEU A 235 -18.30 -11.01 16.09
CA LEU A 235 -16.87 -11.32 16.07
C LEU A 235 -16.09 -10.38 16.99
N CYS A 236 -16.45 -9.10 17.04
CA CYS A 236 -15.84 -8.15 17.97
C CYS A 236 -16.09 -8.53 19.43
N ASP A 237 -17.29 -9.00 19.80
CA ASP A 237 -17.53 -9.52 21.16
C ASP A 237 -16.61 -10.69 21.48
N LEU A 238 -16.50 -11.66 20.58
CA LEU A 238 -15.64 -12.84 20.77
C LEU A 238 -14.15 -12.46 20.90
N LEU A 239 -13.67 -11.50 20.11
CA LEU A 239 -12.29 -11.02 20.16
C LEU A 239 -12.00 -10.26 21.46
N ILE A 240 -12.93 -9.41 21.90
CA ILE A 240 -12.81 -8.67 23.17
C ILE A 240 -12.81 -9.63 24.36
N ASP A 241 -13.70 -10.62 24.36
CA ASP A 241 -13.80 -11.62 25.43
C ASP A 241 -12.54 -12.52 25.50
N ALA A 242 -11.88 -12.74 24.35
CA ALA A 242 -10.68 -13.57 24.26
C ALA A 242 -9.40 -12.86 24.70
N ASP A 243 -9.33 -11.53 24.56
CA ASP A 243 -8.21 -10.67 24.98
C ASP A 243 -6.81 -11.16 24.48
N TYR A 244 -6.73 -11.54 23.21
CA TYR A 244 -5.46 -11.96 22.59
C TYR A 244 -4.59 -10.74 22.23
N ASP A 245 -3.26 -10.85 22.34
CA ASP A 245 -2.30 -9.84 21.81
C ASP A 245 -2.21 -9.93 20.27
N MET A 246 -3.34 -9.65 19.63
CA MET A 246 -3.50 -9.63 18.19
C MET A 246 -4.04 -8.28 17.76
N ILE A 247 -3.46 -7.73 16.70
CA ILE A 247 -4.01 -6.57 16.01
C ILE A 247 -4.41 -6.95 14.60
N PHE A 248 -5.47 -6.32 14.09
CA PHE A 248 -6.03 -6.66 12.80
C PHE A 248 -6.09 -5.48 11.86
N THR A 249 -5.97 -5.76 10.57
CA THR A 249 -6.20 -4.81 9.48
C THR A 249 -7.29 -5.31 8.55
N ALA A 250 -8.09 -4.41 7.97
CA ALA A 250 -9.24 -4.75 7.14
C ALA A 250 -9.35 -3.88 5.89
N MET A 251 -9.80 -4.47 4.78
CA MET A 251 -10.29 -3.74 3.63
C MET A 251 -11.81 -3.54 3.72
N LEU A 252 -12.25 -2.31 3.47
CA LEU A 252 -13.63 -1.87 3.69
C LEU A 252 -14.17 -1.02 2.53
N ARG A 253 -15.50 -0.94 2.46
CA ARG A 253 -16.18 0.07 1.66
C ARG A 253 -16.58 1.23 2.57
N ALA A 254 -16.39 2.46 2.08
CA ALA A 254 -16.65 3.67 2.86
C ALA A 254 -18.13 3.83 3.26
N ASP A 255 -19.07 3.39 2.41
CA ASP A 255 -20.51 3.44 2.67
C ASP A 255 -20.96 2.63 3.89
N THR A 256 -20.37 1.46 4.13
CA THR A 256 -20.65 0.68 5.33
C THR A 256 -20.01 1.33 6.57
N VAL A 257 -18.77 1.81 6.47
CA VAL A 257 -18.09 2.50 7.60
C VAL A 257 -18.85 3.78 8.01
N ALA A 258 -19.34 4.55 7.04
CA ALA A 258 -20.10 5.77 7.29
C ALA A 258 -21.40 5.50 8.06
N ARG A 259 -22.08 4.38 7.80
CA ARG A 259 -23.38 4.02 8.40
C ARG A 259 -23.28 3.41 9.79
N HIS A 260 -22.11 2.92 10.21
CA HIS A 260 -21.95 2.12 11.42
C HIS A 260 -20.86 2.66 12.39
N PRO A 261 -20.93 3.92 12.85
CA PRO A 261 -19.90 4.51 13.72
C PRO A 261 -19.69 3.73 15.02
N ALA A 262 -20.76 3.28 15.69
CA ALA A 262 -20.66 2.51 16.93
C ALA A 262 -19.96 1.15 16.75
N LEU A 263 -20.17 0.51 15.60
CA LEU A 263 -19.47 -0.74 15.26
C LEU A 263 -17.99 -0.47 14.99
N VAL A 264 -17.64 0.63 14.31
CA VAL A 264 -16.24 1.03 14.10
C VAL A 264 -15.51 1.22 15.44
N GLU A 265 -16.13 1.89 16.41
CA GLU A 265 -15.57 2.03 17.76
C GLU A 265 -15.36 0.66 18.43
N LYS A 266 -16.33 -0.25 18.31
CA LYS A 266 -16.24 -1.63 18.83
C LYS A 266 -15.14 -2.43 18.14
N MET A 267 -14.98 -2.29 16.83
CA MET A 267 -13.92 -2.93 16.04
C MET A 267 -12.53 -2.49 16.51
N VAL A 268 -12.32 -1.20 16.75
CA VAL A 268 -11.05 -0.70 17.32
C VAL A 268 -10.78 -1.30 18.70
N ARG A 269 -11.81 -1.38 19.56
CA ARG A 269 -11.68 -2.04 20.87
C ARG A 269 -11.34 -3.52 20.76
N ALA A 270 -11.82 -4.20 19.73
CA ALA A 270 -11.51 -5.60 19.42
C ALA A 270 -10.13 -5.80 18.77
N GLY A 271 -9.29 -4.77 18.68
CA GLY A 271 -7.96 -4.85 18.08
C GLY A 271 -7.92 -4.64 16.56
N ILE A 272 -9.03 -4.33 15.91
CA ILE A 272 -9.08 -4.02 14.48
C ILE A 272 -8.76 -2.53 14.30
N VAL A 273 -7.52 -2.21 13.97
CA VAL A 273 -6.98 -0.84 14.09
C VAL A 273 -6.48 -0.24 12.77
N GLY A 274 -6.27 -1.07 11.74
CA GLY A 274 -5.80 -0.65 10.42
C GLY A 274 -6.86 -0.82 9.35
N TYR A 275 -7.12 0.24 8.57
CA TYR A 275 -8.19 0.21 7.58
C TYR A 275 -7.71 0.71 6.24
N CYS A 276 -8.14 0.04 5.18
CA CYS A 276 -7.98 0.49 3.81
C CYS A 276 -9.36 0.57 3.14
N MET A 277 -9.77 1.76 2.73
CA MET A 277 -11.04 1.99 2.05
C MET A 277 -10.82 2.36 0.60
N GLY A 278 -11.54 1.74 -0.33
CA GLY A 278 -11.50 2.25 -1.69
C GLY A 278 -12.28 3.55 -1.82
N ILE A 279 -11.56 4.66 -1.97
CA ILE A 279 -12.11 6.01 -2.20
C ILE A 279 -12.23 6.26 -3.71
N GLU A 280 -11.25 5.76 -4.46
CA GLU A 280 -11.10 5.81 -5.91
C GLU A 280 -10.86 7.21 -6.48
N THR A 281 -11.74 8.17 -6.24
CA THR A 281 -11.65 9.50 -6.86
C THR A 281 -12.31 10.58 -5.99
N PRO A 282 -11.73 11.80 -5.93
CA PRO A 282 -12.36 12.99 -5.38
C PRO A 282 -13.38 13.64 -6.32
N HIS A 283 -13.38 13.30 -7.61
CA HIS A 283 -14.23 13.94 -8.61
C HIS A 283 -15.55 13.17 -8.75
N GLU A 284 -16.69 13.83 -8.49
CA GLU A 284 -17.98 13.13 -8.47
C GLU A 284 -18.42 12.61 -9.84
N GLY A 285 -17.97 13.26 -10.93
CA GLY A 285 -18.24 12.80 -12.30
C GLY A 285 -17.64 11.42 -12.62
N ASP A 286 -16.53 11.08 -11.98
CA ASP A 286 -15.85 9.79 -12.18
C ASP A 286 -16.52 8.66 -11.37
N LEU A 287 -17.23 9.00 -10.29
CA LEU A 287 -17.91 8.02 -9.46
C LEU A 287 -19.01 7.27 -10.24
N GLY A 288 -19.62 7.92 -11.23
CA GLY A 288 -20.62 7.32 -12.11
C GLY A 288 -20.04 6.24 -13.02
N THR A 289 -18.82 6.41 -13.53
CA THR A 289 -18.20 5.48 -14.49
C THR A 289 -17.69 4.20 -13.80
N THR A 290 -17.38 4.29 -12.50
CA THR A 290 -16.87 3.15 -11.73
C THR A 290 -17.96 2.21 -11.20
N LYS A 291 -19.24 2.61 -11.21
CA LYS A 291 -20.37 1.89 -10.57
C LYS A 291 -20.14 1.56 -9.09
N LYS A 292 -19.26 2.31 -8.42
CA LYS A 292 -18.98 2.09 -6.99
C LYS A 292 -20.05 2.69 -6.08
N GLU A 293 -20.72 3.76 -6.56
CA GLU A 293 -21.86 4.43 -5.93
C GLU A 293 -21.55 5.02 -4.53
N ILE A 294 -20.34 5.57 -4.34
CA ILE A 294 -19.91 6.19 -3.07
C ILE A 294 -19.61 7.67 -3.28
N SER A 295 -20.50 8.55 -2.82
CA SER A 295 -20.28 10.01 -2.85
C SER A 295 -19.14 10.49 -1.94
N ASN A 296 -18.59 11.68 -2.23
CA ASN A 296 -17.58 12.33 -1.40
C ASN A 296 -18.04 12.57 0.05
N ARG A 297 -19.32 12.89 0.24
CA ARG A 297 -19.92 13.03 1.58
C ARG A 297 -19.81 11.74 2.41
N VAL A 298 -20.03 10.60 1.76
CA VAL A 298 -19.92 9.28 2.41
C VAL A 298 -18.46 8.98 2.75
N GLN A 299 -17.53 9.25 1.85
CA GLN A 299 -16.10 9.10 2.09
C GLN A 299 -15.63 9.94 3.30
N ARG A 300 -16.01 11.22 3.36
CA ARG A 300 -15.77 12.11 4.52
C ARG A 300 -16.30 11.53 5.82
N THR A 301 -17.55 11.07 5.82
CA THR A 301 -18.18 10.49 7.01
C THR A 301 -17.45 9.24 7.47
N ALA A 302 -17.04 8.38 6.54
CA ALA A 302 -16.31 7.15 6.83
C ALA A 302 -14.95 7.43 7.50
N VAL A 303 -14.14 8.32 6.90
CA VAL A 303 -12.83 8.68 7.46
C VAL A 303 -12.99 9.33 8.83
N ARG A 304 -13.99 10.22 9.01
CA ARG A 304 -14.31 10.81 10.31
C ARG A 304 -14.62 9.77 11.38
N ASN A 305 -15.41 8.74 11.05
CA ASN A 305 -15.74 7.67 12.00
C ASN A 305 -14.47 6.90 12.44
N LEU A 306 -13.57 6.60 11.49
CA LEU A 306 -12.29 5.96 11.79
C LEU A 306 -11.39 6.84 12.68
N ARG A 307 -11.25 8.13 12.34
CA ARG A 307 -10.38 9.06 13.08
C ARG A 307 -10.89 9.35 14.48
N ARG A 308 -12.22 9.46 14.68
CA ARG A 308 -12.85 9.53 16.01
C ARG A 308 -12.51 8.34 16.90
N SER A 309 -12.28 7.19 16.28
CA SER A 309 -11.91 5.96 16.97
C SER A 309 -10.38 5.76 17.05
N HIS A 310 -9.57 6.75 16.68
CA HIS A 310 -8.10 6.68 16.63
C HIS A 310 -7.54 5.57 15.71
N ALA A 311 -8.34 5.13 14.74
CA ALA A 311 -7.92 4.13 13.79
C ALA A 311 -6.96 4.70 12.75
N VAL A 312 -6.13 3.83 12.15
CA VAL A 312 -5.36 4.17 10.96
C VAL A 312 -6.33 4.20 9.79
N ALA A 313 -6.65 5.40 9.34
CA ALA A 313 -7.53 5.61 8.19
C ALA A 313 -6.69 5.60 6.91
N GLY A 314 -6.78 4.52 6.15
CA GLY A 314 -6.16 4.38 4.84
C GLY A 314 -7.16 4.39 3.69
N GLY A 315 -6.69 4.72 2.49
CA GLY A 315 -7.51 4.63 1.29
C GLY A 315 -6.75 4.28 0.00
N THR A 316 -7.47 3.70 -0.96
CA THR A 316 -6.99 3.53 -2.35
C THR A 316 -7.66 4.52 -3.27
N PHE A 317 -6.90 4.97 -4.26
CA PHE A 317 -7.31 5.88 -5.30
C PHE A 317 -6.90 5.34 -6.67
N VAL A 318 -7.70 5.63 -7.70
CA VAL A 318 -7.48 5.20 -9.08
C VAL A 318 -7.28 6.44 -9.94
N ILE A 319 -6.05 6.62 -10.43
CA ILE A 319 -5.66 7.71 -11.32
C ILE A 319 -5.57 7.22 -12.76
N GLY A 320 -5.65 8.11 -13.74
CA GLY A 320 -5.60 7.75 -15.16
C GLY A 320 -6.84 7.02 -15.66
N LEU A 321 -8.01 7.23 -15.03
CA LEU A 321 -9.29 6.84 -15.65
C LEU A 321 -9.52 7.66 -16.92
N PRO A 322 -10.17 7.10 -17.98
CA PRO A 322 -10.45 7.85 -19.20
C PRO A 322 -11.10 9.21 -18.92
N GLY A 323 -10.54 10.27 -19.50
CA GLY A 323 -10.99 11.64 -19.28
C GLY A 323 -10.29 12.39 -18.14
N GLN A 324 -9.57 11.72 -17.23
CA GLN A 324 -8.84 12.42 -16.17
C GLN A 324 -7.69 13.27 -16.72
N THR A 325 -7.50 14.43 -16.11
CA THR A 325 -6.42 15.39 -16.41
C THR A 325 -5.31 15.31 -15.39
N ARG A 326 -4.16 15.90 -15.74
CA ARG A 326 -3.03 16.08 -14.82
C ARG A 326 -3.45 16.82 -13.55
N GLU A 327 -4.22 17.89 -13.70
CA GLU A 327 -4.67 18.76 -12.62
C GLU A 327 -5.58 18.02 -11.64
N GLU A 328 -6.53 17.23 -12.16
CA GLU A 328 -7.43 16.43 -11.34
C GLU A 328 -6.65 15.39 -10.53
N ILE A 329 -5.72 14.67 -11.17
CA ILE A 329 -4.91 13.64 -10.51
C ILE A 329 -4.09 14.22 -9.36
N LEU A 330 -3.48 15.39 -9.55
CA LEU A 330 -2.69 16.06 -8.50
C LEU A 330 -3.53 16.50 -7.28
N MET A 331 -4.87 16.53 -7.38
CA MET A 331 -5.76 16.81 -6.24
C MET A 331 -5.92 15.61 -5.30
N PHE A 332 -5.76 14.39 -5.79
CA PHE A 332 -6.02 13.16 -5.05
C PHE A 332 -5.29 13.10 -3.71
N PRO A 333 -3.97 13.38 -3.64
CA PRO A 333 -3.27 13.38 -2.37
C PRO A 333 -3.72 14.50 -1.42
N GLU A 334 -4.11 15.67 -1.94
CA GLU A 334 -4.64 16.77 -1.11
C GLU A 334 -5.99 16.38 -0.52
N TYR A 335 -6.86 15.76 -1.33
CA TYR A 335 -8.14 15.25 -0.85
C TYR A 335 -7.94 14.23 0.27
N ALA A 336 -7.09 13.22 0.05
CA ALA A 336 -6.78 12.20 1.04
C ALA A 336 -6.28 12.80 2.37
N ARG A 337 -5.37 13.78 2.29
CA ARG A 337 -4.85 14.50 3.48
C ARG A 337 -5.93 15.30 4.20
N ASN A 338 -6.79 15.98 3.45
CA ASN A 338 -7.88 16.77 4.02
C ASN A 338 -8.98 15.89 4.63
N LEU A 339 -9.24 14.70 4.10
CA LEU A 339 -10.12 13.72 4.74
C LEU A 339 -9.61 13.30 6.13
N GLY A 340 -8.30 13.36 6.36
CA GLY A 340 -7.64 12.88 7.57
C GLY A 340 -7.08 11.46 7.42
N MET A 341 -6.72 11.04 6.21
CA MET A 341 -6.05 9.77 5.99
C MET A 341 -4.57 9.84 6.40
N THR A 342 -4.07 8.75 7.00
CA THR A 342 -2.66 8.59 7.36
C THR A 342 -1.95 7.50 6.54
N ASN A 343 -2.68 6.93 5.56
CA ASN A 343 -2.16 5.99 4.59
C ASN A 343 -2.93 6.16 3.27
N ALA A 344 -2.24 6.16 2.13
CA ALA A 344 -2.91 6.20 0.83
C ALA A 344 -2.11 5.43 -0.22
N ALA A 345 -2.83 4.75 -1.11
CA ALA A 345 -2.27 4.15 -2.30
C ALA A 345 -2.90 4.81 -3.53
N PHE A 346 -2.08 5.20 -4.50
CA PHE A 346 -2.50 5.73 -5.79
C PHE A 346 -2.11 4.73 -6.85
N ALA A 347 -3.09 4.14 -7.51
CA ALA A 347 -2.94 3.14 -8.54
C ALA A 347 -3.31 3.73 -9.89
N ILE A 348 -2.51 3.48 -10.93
CA ILE A 348 -2.94 3.74 -12.31
C ILE A 348 -4.08 2.77 -12.65
N ALA A 349 -5.11 3.27 -13.32
CA ALA A 349 -6.24 2.49 -13.76
C ALA A 349 -5.78 1.32 -14.65
N THR A 350 -5.74 0.11 -14.10
CA THR A 350 -5.38 -1.08 -14.86
C THR A 350 -6.63 -1.86 -15.25
N PRO A 351 -6.87 -2.11 -16.56
CA PRO A 351 -7.92 -3.00 -17.01
C PRO A 351 -7.57 -4.45 -16.65
N GLN A 352 -7.99 -4.92 -15.48
CA GLN A 352 -7.78 -6.30 -15.06
C GLN A 352 -8.55 -7.27 -15.96
N ALA A 353 -7.94 -8.40 -16.34
CA ALA A 353 -8.58 -9.39 -17.18
C ALA A 353 -9.91 -9.86 -16.58
N GLY A 354 -10.95 -9.98 -17.40
CA GLY A 354 -12.30 -10.34 -16.96
C GLY A 354 -13.11 -9.21 -16.31
N SER A 355 -12.55 -8.03 -16.08
CA SER A 355 -13.31 -6.84 -15.66
C SER A 355 -14.18 -6.26 -16.79
N GLU A 356 -15.17 -5.44 -16.44
CA GLU A 356 -15.95 -4.69 -17.43
C GLU A 356 -15.07 -3.67 -18.16
N PHE A 357 -14.16 -3.04 -17.42
CA PHE A 357 -13.21 -2.06 -17.94
C PHE A 357 -12.29 -2.65 -19.02
N TYR A 358 -11.73 -3.84 -18.79
CA TYR A 358 -10.92 -4.54 -19.81
C TYR A 358 -11.73 -4.86 -21.07
N ARG A 359 -12.93 -5.43 -20.91
CA ARG A 359 -13.78 -5.78 -22.06
C ARG A 359 -14.18 -4.57 -22.90
N ASP A 360 -14.42 -3.41 -22.27
CA ASP A 360 -14.72 -2.18 -23.00
C ASP A 360 -13.52 -1.69 -23.81
N LEU A 361 -12.36 -1.56 -23.15
CA LEU A 361 -11.14 -1.06 -23.79
C LEU A 361 -10.65 -1.99 -24.91
N ASP A 362 -10.68 -3.31 -24.68
CA ASP A 362 -10.25 -4.30 -25.69
C ASP A 362 -11.18 -4.28 -26.91
N ARG A 363 -12.50 -4.21 -26.71
CA ARG A 363 -13.48 -4.06 -27.80
C ARG A 363 -13.24 -2.81 -28.65
N ARG A 364 -12.77 -1.73 -28.01
CA ARG A 364 -12.45 -0.45 -28.67
C ARG A 364 -11.04 -0.42 -29.26
N GLY A 365 -10.24 -1.48 -29.12
CA GLY A 365 -8.86 -1.54 -29.58
C GLY A 365 -7.93 -0.56 -28.85
N LEU A 366 -8.21 -0.28 -27.57
CA LEU A 366 -7.47 0.70 -26.76
C LEU A 366 -6.41 0.06 -25.86
N ILE A 367 -6.43 -1.26 -25.65
CA ILE A 367 -5.35 -1.96 -24.93
C ILE A 367 -4.08 -1.88 -25.79
N THR A 368 -3.04 -1.26 -25.25
CA THR A 368 -1.75 -1.05 -25.94
C THR A 368 -0.69 -2.04 -25.50
N GLU A 369 -0.84 -2.65 -24.33
CA GLU A 369 0.12 -3.59 -23.77
C GLU A 369 -0.51 -4.97 -23.55
N ARG A 370 0.22 -6.02 -23.95
CA ARG A 370 -0.17 -7.43 -23.82
C ARG A 370 0.73 -8.18 -22.84
N ASP A 371 1.85 -7.60 -22.43
CA ASP A 371 2.65 -8.09 -21.32
C ASP A 371 1.90 -7.93 -20.00
N TRP A 372 1.51 -9.07 -19.42
CA TRP A 372 0.78 -9.11 -18.14
C TRP A 372 1.58 -8.65 -16.92
N THR A 373 2.92 -8.60 -17.01
CA THR A 373 3.78 -8.09 -15.92
C THR A 373 3.60 -6.59 -15.70
N LEU A 374 3.11 -5.86 -16.71
CA LEU A 374 2.82 -4.44 -16.62
C LEU A 374 1.40 -4.14 -16.09
N TYR A 375 0.60 -5.16 -15.78
CA TYR A 375 -0.75 -5.01 -15.19
C TYR A 375 -0.68 -4.88 -13.65
N ASP A 376 0.31 -4.14 -13.16
CA ASP A 376 0.74 -4.01 -11.78
C ASP A 376 0.13 -2.80 -11.04
N GLN A 377 -0.74 -2.04 -11.70
CA GLN A 377 -1.31 -0.78 -11.19
C GLN A 377 -0.31 0.38 -11.07
N MET A 378 0.87 0.23 -11.67
CA MET A 378 1.90 1.26 -11.71
C MET A 378 2.29 1.66 -13.14
N HIS A 379 1.91 0.86 -14.14
CA HIS A 379 2.09 1.17 -15.57
C HIS A 379 0.77 1.40 -16.29
N LEU A 380 0.80 2.28 -17.30
CA LEU A 380 -0.34 2.49 -18.20
C LEU A 380 -0.32 1.47 -19.35
N VAL A 381 -1.31 0.57 -19.37
CA VAL A 381 -1.40 -0.54 -20.35
C VAL A 381 -2.44 -0.32 -21.46
N PHE A 382 -3.01 0.89 -21.53
CA PHE A 382 -4.00 1.26 -22.55
C PHE A 382 -3.80 2.70 -23.03
N ARG A 383 -4.31 3.03 -24.22
CA ARG A 383 -4.28 4.38 -24.77
C ARG A 383 -5.23 5.29 -23.99
N HIS A 384 -4.67 6.12 -23.12
CA HIS A 384 -5.40 7.22 -22.48
C HIS A 384 -5.63 8.36 -23.47
N ASP A 385 -6.75 9.06 -23.33
CA ASP A 385 -7.21 10.12 -24.24
C ASP A 385 -6.50 11.47 -24.04
N ARG A 386 -5.69 11.64 -22.98
CA ARG A 386 -5.15 12.94 -22.54
C ARG A 386 -3.71 12.90 -22.06
N LEU A 387 -3.27 11.77 -21.50
CA LEU A 387 -1.97 11.66 -20.83
C LEU A 387 -1.18 10.51 -21.46
N SER A 388 0.12 10.71 -21.63
CA SER A 388 1.04 9.62 -21.97
C SER A 388 1.29 8.70 -20.78
N ALA A 389 1.81 7.50 -21.04
CA ALA A 389 2.23 6.57 -19.98
C ALA A 389 3.22 7.24 -19.02
N ARG A 390 4.26 7.88 -19.56
CA ARG A 390 5.28 8.60 -18.78
C ARG A 390 4.68 9.65 -17.87
N GLU A 391 3.76 10.47 -18.38
CA GLU A 391 3.12 11.50 -17.55
C GLU A 391 2.32 10.90 -16.40
N LEU A 392 1.61 9.78 -16.60
CA LEU A 392 0.83 9.13 -15.55
C LEU A 392 1.71 8.47 -14.49
N GLU A 393 2.83 7.87 -14.89
CA GLU A 393 3.82 7.27 -13.99
C GLU A 393 4.51 8.33 -13.11
N GLU A 394 4.85 9.49 -13.69
CA GLU A 394 5.34 10.65 -12.94
C GLU A 394 4.25 11.22 -12.02
N LEU A 395 2.99 11.23 -12.45
CA LEU A 395 1.86 11.67 -11.63
C LEU A 395 1.59 10.72 -10.46
N LEU A 396 1.70 9.40 -10.65
CA LEU A 396 1.63 8.42 -9.56
C LEU A 396 2.67 8.74 -8.50
N THR A 397 3.93 8.90 -8.93
CA THR A 397 5.05 9.20 -8.03
C THR A 397 4.86 10.57 -7.36
N GLY A 398 4.35 11.55 -8.11
CA GLY A 398 4.01 12.86 -7.59
C GLY A 398 2.89 12.81 -6.55
N CYS A 399 1.88 11.96 -6.73
CA CYS A 399 0.81 11.74 -5.75
C CYS A 399 1.35 11.11 -4.46
N LEU A 400 2.20 10.09 -4.57
CA LEU A 400 2.87 9.47 -3.42
C LEU A 400 3.73 10.49 -2.67
N GLY A 401 4.56 11.27 -3.39
CA GLY A 401 5.39 12.32 -2.81
C GLY A 401 4.56 13.35 -2.07
N ARG A 402 3.55 13.90 -2.74
CA ARG A 402 2.57 14.84 -2.16
C ARG A 402 1.93 14.29 -0.88
N PHE A 403 1.43 13.05 -0.89
CA PHE A 403 0.76 12.47 0.26
C PHE A 403 1.71 12.16 1.41
N TYR A 404 2.83 11.51 1.17
CA TYR A 404 3.77 11.08 2.21
C TYR A 404 4.80 12.17 2.57
N ALA A 405 4.31 13.39 2.77
CA ALA A 405 5.08 14.49 3.34
C ALA A 405 5.22 14.35 4.88
N PRO A 406 6.19 15.03 5.52
CA PRO A 406 6.49 14.87 6.94
C PRO A 406 5.30 15.12 7.88
N ASP A 407 4.38 16.00 7.51
CA ASP A 407 3.19 16.31 8.31
C ASP A 407 2.23 15.12 8.44
N ILE A 408 2.17 14.23 7.44
CA ILE A 408 1.36 13.00 7.50
C ILE A 408 1.98 11.97 8.43
N PHE A 409 3.31 11.89 8.50
CA PHE A 409 3.96 11.05 9.51
C PHE A 409 3.71 11.57 10.92
N LEU A 410 3.75 12.88 11.13
CA LEU A 410 3.39 13.49 12.41
C LEU A 410 1.93 13.20 12.77
N ASP A 411 1.02 13.24 11.79
CA ASP A 411 -0.40 12.98 12.00
C ASP A 411 -0.68 11.52 12.41
N ASP A 412 0.07 10.59 11.83
CA ASP A 412 0.07 9.19 12.24
C ASP A 412 0.65 9.01 13.64
N MET A 413 1.76 9.69 13.97
CA MET A 413 2.35 9.67 15.32
C MET A 413 1.32 10.08 16.38
N VAL A 414 0.50 11.11 16.13
CA VAL A 414 -0.53 11.52 17.10
C VAL A 414 -1.53 10.40 17.36
N ALA A 415 -2.06 9.75 16.33
CA ALA A 415 -2.98 8.61 16.52
C ALA A 415 -2.32 7.49 17.34
N CYS A 416 -1.01 7.32 17.17
CA CYS A 416 -0.21 6.31 17.86
C CYS A 416 0.10 6.65 19.32
N GLN A 417 0.13 7.93 19.70
CA GLN A 417 0.24 8.32 21.10
C GLN A 417 -0.96 7.83 21.91
N PHE A 418 -2.16 7.94 21.34
CA PHE A 418 -3.40 7.49 21.99
C PHE A 418 -3.51 5.98 22.05
N ARG A 419 -3.24 5.29 20.94
CA ARG A 419 -3.40 3.84 20.86
C ARG A 419 -2.32 3.06 21.62
N ASP A 420 -1.07 3.56 21.62
CA ASP A 420 0.09 2.74 22.03
C ASP A 420 0.82 3.31 23.26
N HIS A 421 0.71 4.62 23.52
CA HIS A 421 1.55 5.31 24.48
C HIS A 421 0.76 5.94 25.63
N GLY A 422 -0.52 5.64 25.79
CA GLY A 422 -1.32 6.23 26.87
C GLY A 422 -1.34 7.76 26.84
N GLY A 423 -1.29 8.35 25.64
CA GLY A 423 -1.35 9.81 25.43
C GLY A 423 -0.04 10.56 25.71
N ARG A 424 1.08 9.90 26.03
CA ARG A 424 2.36 10.59 26.20
C ARG A 424 2.98 11.01 24.85
N LYS A 425 3.86 12.01 24.91
CA LYS A 425 4.75 12.37 23.79
C LYS A 425 5.66 11.20 23.42
N MET A 426 5.95 11.07 22.14
CA MET A 426 6.97 10.14 21.67
C MET A 426 8.35 10.70 22.01
N THR A 427 9.28 9.84 22.41
CA THR A 427 10.68 10.24 22.51
C THR A 427 11.25 10.53 21.12
N VAL A 428 12.33 11.30 21.03
CA VAL A 428 13.03 11.55 19.75
C VAL A 428 13.39 10.25 19.03
N LYS A 429 13.81 9.22 19.77
CA LYS A 429 14.13 7.91 19.17
C LYS A 429 12.89 7.24 18.58
N GLU A 430 11.78 7.19 19.31
CA GLU A 430 10.55 6.56 18.83
C GLU A 430 10.01 7.27 17.58
N ALA A 431 10.07 8.60 17.56
CA ALA A 431 9.70 9.39 16.39
C ALA A 431 10.62 9.10 15.20
N PHE A 432 11.93 9.00 15.43
CA PHE A 432 12.90 8.64 14.40
C PHE A 432 12.68 7.22 13.85
N ASP A 433 12.45 6.24 14.73
CA ASP A 433 12.16 4.86 14.34
C ASP A 433 10.87 4.80 13.51
N HIS A 434 9.83 5.54 13.91
CA HIS A 434 8.58 5.64 13.15
C HIS A 434 8.78 6.27 11.77
N PHE A 435 9.54 7.37 11.69
CA PHE A 435 9.86 8.00 10.41
C PHE A 435 10.65 7.05 9.50
N ARG A 436 11.67 6.36 10.05
CA ARG A 436 12.47 5.39 9.31
C ARG A 436 11.62 4.26 8.74
N GLU A 437 10.71 3.68 9.52
CA GLU A 437 9.80 2.62 9.04
C GLU A 437 8.89 3.09 7.92
N ARG A 438 8.40 4.33 8.00
CA ARG A 438 7.57 4.92 6.94
C ARG A 438 8.38 5.13 5.66
N VAL A 439 9.62 5.63 5.77
CA VAL A 439 10.53 5.74 4.63
C VAL A 439 10.84 4.36 4.06
N ASP A 440 11.17 3.36 4.88
CA ASP A 440 11.42 1.99 4.43
C ASP A 440 10.19 1.41 3.71
N PHE A 441 8.98 1.65 4.23
CA PHE A 441 7.73 1.24 3.57
C PHE A 441 7.55 1.88 2.20
N ILE A 442 7.79 3.19 2.08
CA ILE A 442 7.66 3.94 0.81
C ILE A 442 8.71 3.46 -0.19
N MET A 443 9.96 3.30 0.24
CA MET A 443 11.05 2.83 -0.60
C MET A 443 10.80 1.39 -1.06
N ASN A 444 10.32 0.50 -0.19
CA ASN A 444 9.96 -0.86 -0.58
C ASN A 444 8.69 -0.91 -1.46
N ALA A 445 7.80 0.08 -1.37
CA ALA A 445 6.62 0.17 -2.24
C ALA A 445 6.95 0.62 -3.67
N GLY A 446 8.09 1.31 -3.87
CA GLY A 446 8.55 1.75 -5.19
C GLY A 446 9.87 1.10 -5.66
N GLY A 447 10.45 0.18 -4.88
CA GLY A 447 11.81 -0.33 -5.11
C GLY A 447 11.96 -1.18 -6.37
N ASP A 448 10.87 -1.83 -6.80
CA ASP A 448 10.82 -2.63 -8.04
C ASP A 448 10.28 -1.81 -9.23
N TYR A 449 9.88 -0.56 -8.99
CA TYR A 449 9.29 0.32 -9.99
C TYR A 449 10.38 1.17 -10.67
N GLN A 450 10.61 0.90 -11.96
CA GLN A 450 11.57 1.61 -12.83
C GLN A 450 12.97 1.80 -12.21
N PRO A 451 13.69 0.70 -11.90
CA PRO A 451 14.96 0.75 -11.16
C PRO A 451 16.04 1.57 -11.89
N GLU A 452 16.02 1.55 -13.23
CA GLU A 452 16.95 2.29 -14.09
C GLU A 452 16.80 3.81 -13.94
N GLU A 453 15.60 4.30 -13.64
CA GLU A 453 15.26 5.72 -13.50
C GLU A 453 14.99 6.16 -12.05
N SER A 454 15.36 5.32 -11.08
CA SER A 454 15.14 5.56 -9.65
C SER A 454 15.55 6.94 -9.12
N LEU A 455 16.60 7.57 -9.69
CA LEU A 455 16.98 8.95 -9.31
C LEU A 455 15.98 10.00 -9.82
N HIS A 456 15.47 9.84 -11.05
CA HIS A 456 14.44 10.72 -11.60
C HIS A 456 13.16 10.65 -10.76
N PHE A 457 12.66 9.45 -10.51
CA PHE A 457 11.45 9.26 -9.69
C PHE A 457 11.66 9.66 -8.23
N GLY A 458 12.86 9.45 -7.67
CA GLY A 458 13.22 9.98 -6.36
C GLY A 458 13.15 11.52 -6.31
N LYS A 459 13.62 12.20 -7.36
CA LYS A 459 13.50 13.66 -7.50
C LYS A 459 12.03 14.09 -7.65
N VAL A 460 11.25 13.42 -8.49
CA VAL A 460 9.80 13.68 -8.65
C VAL A 460 9.07 13.55 -7.32
N PHE A 461 9.33 12.47 -6.57
CA PHE A 461 8.75 12.22 -5.25
C PHE A 461 9.07 13.34 -4.26
N LEU A 462 10.36 13.66 -4.08
CA LEU A 462 10.81 14.65 -3.09
C LEU A 462 10.40 16.08 -3.47
N ARG A 463 10.45 16.42 -4.76
CA ARG A 463 9.99 17.73 -5.25
C ARG A 463 8.48 17.91 -5.07
N SER A 464 7.72 16.82 -5.19
CA SER A 464 6.26 16.84 -5.00
C SER A 464 5.85 17.12 -3.54
N GLN A 465 6.76 16.99 -2.58
CA GLN A 465 6.52 17.37 -1.18
C GLN A 465 6.54 18.90 -0.95
N VAL A 466 7.01 19.68 -1.92
CA VAL A 466 6.95 21.16 -1.86
C VAL A 466 5.48 21.59 -1.94
N GLN A 467 4.87 21.84 -0.78
CA GLN A 467 3.46 22.19 -0.65
C GLN A 467 3.28 23.33 0.35
N PRO A 468 2.45 24.35 0.05
CA PRO A 468 2.25 25.49 0.94
C PRO A 468 1.56 25.12 2.26
N TYR A 469 0.87 23.98 2.31
CA TYR A 469 0.09 23.56 3.48
C TYR A 469 0.91 22.83 4.56
N THR A 470 2.10 22.29 4.24
CA THR A 470 2.94 21.56 5.20
C THR A 470 3.29 22.44 6.39
N ARG A 471 3.70 23.69 6.11
CA ARG A 471 3.96 24.69 7.15
C ARG A 471 2.73 24.97 8.01
N MET A 472 1.61 25.33 7.39
CA MET A 472 0.36 25.62 8.10
C MET A 472 -0.06 24.47 9.02
N ARG A 473 0.04 23.22 8.55
CA ARG A 473 -0.32 22.04 9.34
C ARG A 473 0.63 21.83 10.50
N THR A 474 1.93 21.92 10.29
CA THR A 474 2.92 21.69 11.35
C THR A 474 2.96 22.81 12.40
N GLU A 475 2.68 24.06 12.00
CA GLU A 475 2.44 25.20 12.90
C GLU A 475 1.26 24.91 13.83
N ARG A 476 0.15 24.43 13.27
CA ARG A 476 -1.06 24.11 14.02
C ARG A 476 -0.90 22.91 14.94
N MET A 477 -0.21 21.86 14.48
CA MET A 477 0.05 20.66 15.26
C MET A 477 0.99 20.94 16.43
N GLY A 478 2.01 21.76 16.21
CA GLY A 478 3.11 21.98 17.14
C GLY A 478 3.90 20.68 17.36
N ILE A 479 4.99 20.47 16.61
CA ILE A 479 5.77 19.22 16.64
C ILE A 479 6.22 18.84 18.06
N HIS A 480 6.49 19.84 18.90
CA HIS A 480 6.85 19.71 20.32
C HIS A 480 5.72 19.15 21.21
N ASN A 481 4.47 19.11 20.74
CA ASN A 481 3.36 18.41 21.39
C ASN A 481 3.32 16.92 21.06
N ILE A 482 4.00 16.52 19.99
CA ILE A 482 4.00 15.15 19.46
C ILE A 482 5.27 14.42 19.90
N ILE A 483 6.40 15.13 19.80
CA ILE A 483 7.73 14.61 20.12
C ILE A 483 8.24 15.36 21.35
N ASP A 484 8.74 14.61 22.32
CA ASP A 484 9.46 15.17 23.46
C ASP A 484 10.81 15.72 22.97
N LEU A 485 10.87 17.05 22.85
CA LEU A 485 11.99 17.81 22.31
C LEU A 485 12.60 18.76 23.34
N GLU A 486 12.24 18.66 24.63
CA GLU A 486 12.63 19.64 25.66
C GLU A 486 14.15 19.83 25.73
N ALA A 487 14.90 18.74 25.86
CA ALA A 487 16.36 18.77 25.89
C ALA A 487 16.96 19.27 24.57
N THR A 488 16.36 18.90 23.43
CA THR A 488 16.82 19.30 22.10
C THR A 488 16.64 20.80 21.85
N LEU A 489 15.48 21.35 22.22
CA LEU A 489 15.13 22.76 22.02
C LEU A 489 15.88 23.66 23.00
N THR A 490 16.14 23.20 24.22
CA THR A 490 17.00 23.92 25.18
C THR A 490 18.41 24.15 24.62
N VAL A 491 18.96 23.16 23.90
CA VAL A 491 20.30 23.25 23.30
C VAL A 491 20.31 24.03 22.00
N LEU A 492 19.33 23.82 21.12
CA LEU A 492 19.26 24.50 19.82
C LEU A 492 18.89 25.98 19.98
N GLY A 493 17.90 26.26 20.84
CA GLY A 493 17.29 27.58 20.97
C GLY A 493 16.63 28.05 19.68
N GLU A 494 16.71 29.36 19.45
CA GLU A 494 16.20 30.01 18.25
C GLU A 494 17.08 29.68 17.03
N GLN A 495 16.62 28.80 16.14
CA GLN A 495 17.34 28.40 14.94
C GLN A 495 16.41 28.29 13.74
N LYS A 496 16.94 28.53 12.54
CA LYS A 496 16.28 28.20 11.28
C LYS A 496 17.18 27.23 10.54
N LEU A 497 16.88 25.95 10.68
CA LEU A 497 17.66 24.86 10.11
C LEU A 497 17.10 24.54 8.72
N GLN A 498 17.95 24.56 7.71
CA GLN A 498 17.62 24.20 6.34
C GLN A 498 18.39 22.95 5.92
N ALA A 499 17.72 22.03 5.25
CA ALA A 499 18.32 20.96 4.46
C ALA A 499 17.97 21.18 2.98
N THR A 500 18.97 21.49 2.16
CA THR A 500 18.82 21.69 0.72
C THR A 500 19.09 20.39 0.00
N LEU A 501 18.12 19.91 -0.77
CA LEU A 501 18.27 18.72 -1.61
C LEU A 501 18.78 19.12 -2.99
N LEU A 502 19.82 18.44 -3.45
CA LEU A 502 20.47 18.68 -4.73
C LEU A 502 20.40 17.43 -5.62
N HIS A 503 20.31 17.64 -6.93
CA HIS A 503 20.47 16.59 -7.94
C HIS A 503 21.33 17.14 -9.07
N GLY A 504 22.43 16.46 -9.42
CA GLY A 504 23.40 16.98 -10.38
C GLY A 504 24.06 18.31 -9.96
N GLY A 505 24.07 18.62 -8.66
CA GLY A 505 24.57 19.88 -8.11
C GLY A 505 23.54 21.02 -8.09
N GLU A 506 22.37 20.84 -8.69
CA GLU A 506 21.30 21.84 -8.71
C GLU A 506 20.30 21.62 -7.56
N PRO A 507 19.99 22.65 -6.75
CA PRO A 507 19.00 22.55 -5.70
C PRO A 507 17.59 22.39 -6.28
N PHE A 508 16.76 21.53 -5.67
CA PHE A 508 15.39 21.30 -6.14
C PHE A 508 14.31 21.31 -5.05
N ALA A 509 14.69 21.24 -3.77
CA ALA A 509 13.79 21.35 -2.63
C ALA A 509 14.56 21.75 -1.37
N HIS A 510 13.91 22.50 -0.47
CA HIS A 510 14.49 22.95 0.79
C HIS A 510 13.55 22.59 1.95
N TYR A 511 14.04 21.78 2.89
CA TYR A 511 13.31 21.40 4.11
C TYR A 511 13.76 22.32 5.24
N VAL A 512 12.84 23.09 5.79
CA VAL A 512 13.16 24.14 6.76
C VAL A 512 12.43 23.89 8.07
N VAL A 513 13.18 23.80 9.16
CA VAL A 513 12.64 23.69 10.52
C VAL A 513 13.01 24.94 11.29
N LYS A 514 11.98 25.68 11.75
CA LYS A 514 12.14 26.85 12.61
C LYS A 514 11.90 26.46 14.05
N THR A 515 12.93 26.56 14.88
CA THR A 515 12.87 26.27 16.33
C THR A 515 12.97 27.54 17.15
N GLY A 516 12.40 27.49 18.35
CA GLY A 516 12.59 28.43 19.44
C GLY A 516 13.01 27.69 20.73
N PRO A 517 13.14 28.39 21.86
CA PRO A 517 13.66 27.81 23.10
C PRO A 517 12.83 26.67 23.70
N ASP A 518 11.50 26.72 23.51
CA ASP A 518 10.53 25.80 24.11
C ASP A 518 9.65 25.09 23.07
N ARG A 519 9.78 25.45 21.79
CA ARG A 519 8.89 24.95 20.72
C ARG A 519 9.58 24.82 19.37
N VAL A 520 9.01 23.96 18.53
CA VAL A 520 9.17 24.06 17.07
C VAL A 520 8.05 24.94 16.54
N HIS A 521 8.38 26.02 15.85
CA HIS A 521 7.40 26.91 15.23
C HIS A 521 6.77 26.24 14.01
N TYR A 522 7.60 25.73 13.09
CA TYR A 522 7.11 25.07 11.89
C TYR A 522 8.16 24.16 11.24
N LEU A 523 7.66 23.25 10.42
CA LEU A 523 8.41 22.56 9.37
C LEU A 523 7.80 22.95 8.02
N ASP A 524 8.63 23.41 7.12
CA ASP A 524 8.25 23.87 5.78
C ASP A 524 9.06 23.13 4.70
N ILE A 525 8.50 23.04 3.50
CA ILE A 525 9.16 22.48 2.33
C ILE A 525 8.93 23.44 1.17
N SER A 526 9.99 24.09 0.71
CA SER A 526 9.94 25.13 -0.31
C SER A 526 10.73 24.78 -1.57
N ASP A 527 10.38 25.41 -2.68
CA ASP A 527 11.12 25.41 -3.95
C ASP A 527 12.22 26.47 -3.99
N ARG A 528 12.24 27.39 -3.01
CA ARG A 528 13.21 28.47 -2.87
C ARG A 528 13.97 28.37 -1.56
N PRO A 529 15.27 28.74 -1.55
CA PRO A 529 16.04 28.76 -0.32
C PRO A 529 15.53 29.83 0.65
N HIS A 530 15.70 29.58 1.94
CA HIS A 530 15.54 30.58 2.98
C HIS A 530 16.91 31.19 3.28
N ASP A 531 17.19 32.36 2.69
CA ASP A 531 18.48 33.06 2.83
C ASP A 531 18.81 33.44 4.28
N ASP A 532 17.81 33.47 5.15
CA ASP A 532 17.94 33.74 6.58
C ASP A 532 18.07 32.47 7.45
N ALA A 533 18.40 31.32 6.84
CA ALA A 533 18.70 30.08 7.56
C ALA A 533 19.97 30.22 8.41
N THR A 534 19.90 29.80 9.68
CA THR A 534 21.05 29.82 10.59
C THR A 534 22.04 28.70 10.28
N LEU A 535 21.56 27.59 9.73
CA LEU A 535 22.36 26.47 9.26
C LEU A 535 21.73 25.89 8.00
N ASN A 536 22.52 25.68 6.96
CA ASN A 536 22.11 24.95 5.75
C ASN A 536 22.97 23.68 5.60
N VAL A 537 22.31 22.54 5.39
CA VAL A 537 22.94 21.26 5.09
C VAL A 537 22.57 20.85 3.67
N GLU A 538 23.56 20.63 2.83
CA GLU A 538 23.37 20.16 1.46
C GLU A 538 23.35 18.63 1.41
N LEU A 539 22.32 18.07 0.79
CA LEU A 539 22.10 16.63 0.65
C LEU A 539 21.95 16.28 -0.83
N HIS A 540 22.88 15.51 -1.37
CA HIS A 540 22.85 15.05 -2.75
C HIS A 540 21.95 13.81 -2.89
N LEU A 541 21.03 13.82 -3.85
CA LEU A 541 20.10 12.72 -4.10
C LEU A 541 20.83 11.42 -4.46
N GLU A 542 21.97 11.53 -5.14
CA GLU A 542 22.84 10.41 -5.52
C GLU A 542 23.44 9.71 -4.27
N ASP A 543 23.76 10.49 -3.24
CA ASP A 543 24.22 9.97 -1.95
C ASP A 543 23.09 9.26 -1.21
N LEU A 544 21.85 9.76 -1.32
CA LEU A 544 20.66 9.15 -0.69
C LEU A 544 20.27 7.81 -1.34
N LYS A 545 20.45 7.66 -2.66
CA LYS A 545 20.22 6.37 -3.35
C LYS A 545 21.19 5.30 -2.86
N THR A 546 22.48 5.61 -2.87
CA THR A 546 23.54 4.73 -2.34
C THR A 546 23.31 4.38 -0.86
N LEU A 547 22.65 5.30 -0.13
CA LEU A 547 22.26 5.11 1.26
C LEU A 547 21.13 4.08 1.43
N ALA A 548 20.06 4.20 0.65
CA ALA A 548 18.92 3.30 0.67
C ALA A 548 19.34 1.86 0.33
N GLU A 549 20.31 1.70 -0.56
CA GLU A 549 20.87 0.41 -0.97
C GLU A 549 21.78 -0.22 0.12
N SER A 550 22.42 0.59 0.97
CA SER A 550 23.36 0.13 2.00
C SER A 550 22.69 -0.07 3.38
N ARG A 551 21.86 -1.12 3.49
CA ARG A 551 21.20 -1.50 4.76
C ARG A 551 22.19 -1.54 5.95
N GLY A 552 21.92 -0.73 6.98
CA GLY A 552 22.35 -1.01 8.36
C GLY A 552 23.56 -0.28 8.97
N ARG A 553 24.22 0.71 8.33
CA ARG A 553 25.44 1.34 8.91
C ARG A 553 25.50 2.87 8.92
N PHE A 554 24.38 3.56 8.73
CA PHE A 554 24.41 5.00 8.49
C PHE A 554 24.40 5.91 9.71
N ALA A 555 23.67 5.58 10.80
CA ALA A 555 23.61 6.47 11.96
C ALA A 555 25.02 6.86 12.46
N ALA A 556 25.97 5.92 12.43
CA ALA A 556 27.38 6.16 12.77
C ALA A 556 28.18 6.94 11.71
N ARG A 557 27.86 6.81 10.41
CA ARG A 557 28.58 7.47 9.31
C ARG A 557 28.09 8.89 9.02
N LEU A 558 26.80 9.18 9.17
CA LEU A 558 26.26 10.53 9.03
C LEU A 558 26.76 11.44 10.17
N LEU A 559 26.71 10.95 11.40
CA LEU A 559 27.33 11.61 12.57
C LEU A 559 28.83 11.81 12.33
N GLY A 560 29.53 10.81 11.77
CA GLY A 560 30.96 10.92 11.43
C GLY A 560 31.31 11.94 10.34
N ARG A 561 30.42 12.16 9.35
CA ARG A 561 30.60 13.17 8.28
C ARG A 561 30.23 14.58 8.74
N MET A 562 29.17 14.74 9.55
CA MET A 562 28.82 16.03 10.19
C MET A 562 29.93 16.54 11.10
N VAL A 563 30.67 15.64 11.75
CA VAL A 563 31.83 15.97 12.61
C VAL A 563 33.06 16.44 11.83
N ARG A 564 33.18 16.14 10.54
CA ARG A 564 34.40 16.42 9.75
C ARG A 564 34.42 17.77 9.04
N LYS A 565 33.29 18.45 8.85
CA LYS A 565 33.22 19.64 7.96
C LYS A 565 32.76 20.97 8.57
N SER A 566 32.49 21.08 9.88
CA SER A 566 32.11 22.37 10.46
C SER A 566 32.68 22.61 11.87
N ARG A 567 32.75 23.89 12.27
CA ARG A 567 33.17 24.39 13.60
C ARG A 567 32.20 24.00 14.74
N LEU A 568 31.66 22.78 14.72
CA LEU A 568 30.66 22.24 15.65
C LEU A 568 31.23 21.17 16.60
N ARG A 569 32.49 21.33 17.03
CA ARG A 569 33.13 20.43 18.02
C ARG A 569 32.46 20.49 19.41
N SER A 570 31.72 21.55 19.73
CA SER A 570 30.96 21.69 20.97
C SER A 570 29.62 20.93 20.96
N LEU A 571 28.88 20.97 19.84
CA LEU A 571 27.59 20.27 19.67
C LEU A 571 27.77 18.76 19.52
N ALA A 572 28.84 18.29 18.86
CA ALA A 572 29.16 16.86 18.78
C ALA A 572 29.50 16.23 20.15
N ARG A 573 30.09 17.01 21.09
CA ARG A 573 30.35 16.57 22.47
C ARG A 573 29.07 16.48 23.30
N ALA A 574 28.11 17.38 23.07
CA ALA A 574 26.79 17.32 23.71
C ALA A 574 25.95 16.14 23.18
N SER A 575 25.99 15.87 21.86
CA SER A 575 25.29 14.73 21.25
C SER A 575 25.87 13.37 21.66
N LEU A 576 27.19 13.24 21.81
CA LEU A 576 27.81 12.02 22.34
C LEU A 576 27.55 11.83 23.84
N ALA A 577 27.49 12.90 24.64
CA ALA A 577 27.14 12.82 26.06
C ALA A 577 25.67 12.40 26.27
N LEU A 578 24.74 12.93 25.45
CA LEU A 578 23.33 12.53 25.43
C LEU A 578 23.15 11.09 24.94
N PHE A 579 23.89 10.67 23.92
CA PHE A 579 23.86 9.28 23.42
C PHE A 579 24.46 8.28 24.41
N SER A 580 25.50 8.68 25.17
CA SER A 580 26.11 7.85 26.22
C SER A 580 25.24 7.75 27.48
N ALA A 581 24.59 8.84 27.91
CA ALA A 581 23.62 8.83 29.01
C ALA A 581 22.34 8.05 28.64
N TYR A 582 21.97 8.06 27.35
CA TYR A 582 20.84 7.31 26.81
C TYR A 582 21.08 5.79 26.76
N LEU A 583 22.31 5.35 26.49
CA LEU A 583 22.68 3.94 26.57
C LEU A 583 22.65 3.40 28.00
N ASP A 584 22.96 4.22 29.00
CA ASP A 584 22.92 3.88 30.42
C ASP A 584 21.47 3.68 30.95
N HIS A 585 20.48 4.34 30.33
CA HIS A 585 19.05 4.18 30.68
C HIS A 585 18.46 2.87 30.12
N LYS A 586 19.12 2.23 29.15
CA LYS A 586 18.63 1.01 28.46
C LYS A 586 18.65 -0.25 29.34
N GLU A 587 19.29 -0.21 30.50
CA GLU A 587 19.33 -1.34 31.44
C GLU A 587 18.17 -1.38 32.46
N ARG A 588 17.31 -0.34 32.54
CA ARG A 588 16.32 -0.23 33.64
C ARG A 588 14.83 -0.23 33.26
N GLY A 589 14.46 -0.34 31.99
CA GLY A 589 13.07 -0.15 31.56
C GLY A 589 12.37 -1.39 31.00
N ARG A 590 12.19 -2.46 31.79
CA ARG A 590 11.40 -3.64 31.40
C ARG A 590 10.03 -3.63 32.09
N ARG A 591 8.97 -3.70 31.26
CA ARG A 591 7.57 -4.11 31.53
C ARG A 591 6.75 -3.30 32.56
N GLY A 592 5.66 -2.73 32.05
CA GLY A 592 4.46 -2.40 32.82
C GLY A 592 3.24 -2.52 31.92
N GLY A 593 2.64 -3.72 31.87
CA GLY A 593 1.29 -3.90 31.35
C GLY A 593 0.31 -3.25 32.32
N GLY A 594 -0.43 -2.25 31.85
CA GLY A 594 -1.40 -1.49 32.64
C GLY A 594 -2.76 -1.51 31.97
N ASN A 595 -3.72 -2.12 32.66
CA ASN A 595 -5.12 -2.21 32.28
C ASN A 595 -5.76 -0.85 31.95
N GLY A 596 -6.63 -0.90 30.94
CA GLY A 596 -7.62 0.08 30.51
C GLY A 596 -7.84 1.34 31.36
N LYS A 597 -7.40 2.48 30.82
CA LYS A 597 -8.12 3.75 30.98
C LYS A 597 -8.33 4.38 29.61
N ARG A 598 -9.61 4.62 29.29
CA ARG A 598 -10.05 5.41 28.13
C ARG A 598 -9.38 6.78 28.18
N LEU A 599 -8.61 7.10 27.14
CA LEU A 599 -8.20 8.47 26.86
C LEU A 599 -9.15 9.00 25.81
N SER A 600 -9.88 10.07 26.14
CA SER A 600 -10.56 10.89 25.14
C SER A 600 -9.52 11.71 24.38
N LEU A 601 -9.82 12.02 23.12
CA LEU A 601 -9.06 12.98 22.34
C LEU A 601 -8.93 14.32 23.11
N PRO A 602 -7.80 15.03 22.97
CA PRO A 602 -7.70 16.42 23.37
C PRO A 602 -8.82 17.20 22.71
N GLU A 603 -9.41 18.13 23.45
CA GLU A 603 -10.42 19.05 22.92
C GLU A 603 -9.82 19.75 21.69
N GLY A 604 -10.49 19.60 20.54
CA GLY A 604 -10.05 20.15 19.25
C GLY A 604 -9.07 19.31 18.40
N PHE A 605 -8.72 18.08 18.78
CA PHE A 605 -7.92 17.20 17.89
C PHE A 605 -8.58 16.99 16.53
N LEU A 606 -9.91 16.83 16.51
CA LEU A 606 -10.67 16.68 15.26
C LEU A 606 -10.87 18.01 14.54
N ASP A 607 -10.71 19.14 15.23
CA ASP A 607 -10.83 20.47 14.62
C ASP A 607 -9.71 20.69 13.60
N HIS A 608 -8.58 19.96 13.71
CA HIS A 608 -7.53 19.89 12.69
C HIS A 608 -8.05 19.42 11.33
N TYR A 609 -9.04 18.52 11.32
CA TYR A 609 -9.67 17.96 10.10
C TYR A 609 -11.04 18.58 9.78
N ALA A 610 -11.56 19.49 10.60
CA ALA A 610 -12.83 20.18 10.35
C ALA A 610 -12.83 21.01 9.07
N ALA A 611 -11.65 21.32 8.50
CA ALA A 611 -11.50 21.94 7.18
C ALA A 611 -12.10 21.09 6.03
N ALA A 612 -12.31 19.79 6.23
CA ALA A 612 -12.92 18.90 5.23
C ALA A 612 -14.41 19.20 4.95
N ASP A 613 -15.12 19.86 5.87
CA ASP A 613 -16.55 20.16 5.69
C ASP A 613 -16.80 21.30 4.68
N GLY A 614 -15.76 22.06 4.30
CA GLY A 614 -15.80 23.11 3.27
C GLY A 614 -14.89 22.88 2.07
N TRP A 615 -14.26 21.71 1.95
CA TRP A 615 -13.37 21.39 0.84
C TRP A 615 -14.18 21.08 -0.43
N ASP A 616 -13.93 21.86 -1.48
CA ASP A 616 -14.60 21.82 -2.77
C ASP A 616 -13.55 21.51 -3.85
N PRO A 617 -13.59 20.31 -4.46
CA PRO A 617 -12.61 19.90 -5.46
C PRO A 617 -12.62 20.82 -6.69
N ASP A 618 -13.77 21.33 -7.10
CA ASP A 618 -13.89 22.18 -8.30
C ASP A 618 -13.24 23.54 -8.05
N LYS A 619 -13.43 24.11 -6.85
CA LYS A 619 -12.70 25.32 -6.44
C LYS A 619 -11.20 25.11 -6.36
N TYR A 620 -10.74 23.92 -5.95
CA TYR A 620 -9.32 23.62 -5.94
C TYR A 620 -8.75 23.56 -7.37
N VAL A 621 -9.46 22.93 -8.32
CA VAL A 621 -9.09 22.95 -9.75
C VAL A 621 -9.03 24.39 -10.28
N GLU A 622 -10.03 25.22 -9.97
CA GLU A 622 -10.04 26.64 -10.33
C GLU A 622 -8.84 27.41 -9.73
N ILE A 623 -8.48 27.13 -8.47
CA ILE A 623 -7.32 27.74 -7.81
C ILE A 623 -6.01 27.30 -8.48
N VAL A 624 -5.84 26.01 -8.78
CA VAL A 624 -4.64 25.49 -9.44
C VAL A 624 -4.51 26.05 -10.86
N ASN A 625 -5.62 26.13 -11.60
CA ASN A 625 -5.66 26.72 -12.93
C ASN A 625 -5.45 28.23 -12.91
N GLY A 626 -6.01 28.93 -11.92
CA GLY A 626 -5.84 30.36 -11.71
C GLY A 626 -4.42 30.74 -11.28
N ALA A 627 -3.76 29.91 -10.46
CA ALA A 627 -2.36 30.10 -10.05
C ALA A 627 -1.39 29.98 -11.24
N LYS A 628 -1.68 29.10 -12.21
CA LYS A 628 -0.95 29.03 -13.50
C LYS A 628 -1.13 30.32 -14.32
N ALA A 629 -2.33 30.90 -14.36
CA ALA A 629 -2.59 32.13 -15.08
C ALA A 629 -1.94 33.38 -14.44
N ALA A 630 -1.67 33.34 -13.12
CA ALA A 630 -1.04 34.42 -12.36
C ALA A 630 0.51 34.43 -12.38
N GLY A 631 1.15 33.59 -13.20
CA GLY A 631 2.62 33.59 -13.37
C GLY A 631 3.40 32.80 -12.30
N GLY A 632 2.73 32.07 -11.40
CA GLY A 632 3.34 31.12 -10.49
C GLY A 632 3.35 29.72 -11.10
N GLY A 633 4.20 29.49 -12.10
CA GLY A 633 4.30 28.19 -12.74
C GLY A 633 4.76 27.10 -11.75
N ILE A 634 3.94 26.05 -11.57
CA ILE A 634 4.47 24.71 -11.25
C ILE A 634 5.15 24.24 -12.55
N GLY A 635 6.36 24.75 -12.79
CA GLY A 635 7.05 24.63 -14.05
C GLY A 635 7.49 23.19 -14.34
N GLY A 636 6.81 22.56 -15.29
CA GLY A 636 7.46 21.63 -16.21
C GLY A 636 8.44 22.43 -17.05
N GLY A 637 9.74 22.18 -16.85
CA GLY A 637 10.79 22.73 -17.68
C GLY A 637 11.25 21.65 -18.63
N ASP A 638 10.67 21.63 -19.83
CA ASP A 638 11.33 21.01 -20.98
C ASP A 638 12.48 21.92 -21.38
N GLY A 639 13.71 21.44 -21.18
CA GLY A 639 14.90 22.04 -21.75
C GLY A 639 14.94 21.75 -23.25
N GLY A 640 14.33 22.64 -24.05
CA GLY A 640 14.55 22.68 -25.48
C GLY A 640 15.94 23.22 -25.77
N ASN A 641 16.86 22.36 -26.23
CA ASN A 641 18.08 22.79 -26.89
C ASN A 641 17.70 23.35 -28.27
N GLY A 642 17.83 24.66 -28.44
CA GLY A 642 17.93 25.29 -29.74
C GLY A 642 19.37 25.18 -30.23
N ASP A 643 19.57 24.51 -31.35
CA ASP A 643 20.77 24.69 -32.17
C ASP A 643 20.44 25.63 -33.33
N ASP A 644 21.22 26.72 -33.36
CA ASP A 644 21.26 27.73 -34.40
C ASP A 644 21.63 27.15 -35.77
N VAL A 645 20.82 27.41 -36.80
CA VAL A 645 21.32 27.54 -38.19
C VAL A 645 20.57 28.68 -38.89
N ASP A 646 21.21 29.85 -38.84
CA ASP A 646 21.52 30.76 -39.95
C ASP A 646 20.47 31.09 -41.04
N GLY A 647 19.98 32.33 -40.97
CA GLY A 647 20.04 33.33 -42.05
C GLY A 647 19.51 33.00 -43.45
N GLY A 648 18.32 33.51 -43.79
CA GLY A 648 17.88 33.55 -45.19
C GLY A 648 16.59 34.32 -45.45
N ARG A 649 16.73 35.57 -45.93
CA ARG A 649 15.69 36.54 -46.29
C ARG A 649 14.61 36.03 -47.26
N GLY A 650 13.39 36.59 -47.17
CA GLY A 650 12.61 36.94 -48.36
C GLY A 650 11.08 36.84 -48.28
N ASN A 651 10.43 38.00 -48.22
CA ASN A 651 9.03 38.33 -48.55
C ASN A 651 8.25 37.36 -49.46
N GLY A 652 6.95 37.24 -49.22
CA GLY A 652 5.99 36.94 -50.30
C GLY A 652 4.61 36.48 -49.84
N GLN A 653 3.58 37.23 -50.22
CA GLN A 653 2.16 36.98 -50.02
C GLN A 653 1.60 35.76 -50.79
N ASN A 654 0.36 35.40 -50.42
CA ASN A 654 -0.72 34.75 -51.19
C ASN A 654 -0.78 33.22 -51.26
N GLY A 655 -1.81 32.67 -50.61
CA GLY A 655 -3.05 32.25 -51.30
C GLY A 655 -3.11 30.86 -51.94
N GLY A 656 -4.04 30.04 -51.44
CA GLY A 656 -4.90 29.16 -52.24
C GLY A 656 -4.33 27.83 -52.73
N GLY A 657 -4.96 26.73 -52.31
CA GLY A 657 -4.76 25.37 -52.82
C GLY A 657 -5.13 24.32 -51.80
#